data_AF-A0A381T2P3-F1
#
_entry.id   AF-A0A381T2P3-F1
#
_cell.length_a   1.000
_cell.length_b   1.000
_cell.length_c   1.000
_cell.angle_alpha   90.00
_cell.angle_beta   90.00
_cell.angle_gamma   90.00
#
_symmetry.space_group_name_H-M   'P 1'
#
loop_
_entity.id
_entity.type
_entity.pdbx_description
1 polymer ?
#
loop_
_entity_poly.entity_id
_entity_poly.type
_entity_poly.pdbx_seq_one_letter_code
_entity_poly.pdbx_strand_id
1 'polypeptide(L)'
;MMDCGYMAYTPSALFLNGAYWGIHNMREKFDTHYFFENFNVNPDNIDHLEYTSTSSGVQLLVIEGSMDHYNTMINYIISNNLNDPTVYNQIQQWMNVDSFIDHLVMTLFCANTSWGHNREWWRSRDGNGKWQWLIVDVDRGFNISNSSTNLLDDLMDDYELFQYLLNSQFFHDRFIQRAAAHLSNTFHFARIAAIVDSLSSAIALEMPRHIDRWGNQGGVSSMNTWENELDEIKQFSENRNNAVLNQFINELNLDGAVQVTVAVEPPSAGKVSINDVSVIHPDGEGIYFKNKPISILALPIPGYQFVGWEGASDSTRMYYNCITDSLFTAVFQLSEEVLLPDVITENTLLTNEQPYAVVQDLTISSGSSLTISEGVEIRMPEEGNIIVEGQLIINGTEENPAQIISHSSIGDNRWGALCFNNDTDSSTISHLRLTGASTGVDPIVHRGAISSIHSNIVLNHIEIENVEFPIYVEGGSIFINGSSIACEFICDYINVKGGDALIENCTFYGSNAQDTDAIDLDNVTNGIIRNNRIYDFTGSNSDGIDIGENSEGVLISSNLIYHAGDKGISVGQGSTVTLDRNLVVGSNHGIAIKDNSAAYVINNTFFYNDTAISCYEKNEGGGGGTAEIVNTILSNNLSSSVYADELSAISVSYTLSDSELLDGEGNLFSDPLFIDQTIYNLGLDSSSPCIDAGDPDSQPDEDGSIADMGAYYIYDADDYPFEIPGQLIDQLKINELLASNDATNVDEAGEFDDWVELYNPTDQALNLSGLYLTDDLDNLNQWQFPDTAIIIMSGGHLLIWCDDDESQGTLHTNFKLSSGGETLALIKPDGTTIIDYISFGSQTTDQSYGRIPDGSDEWGFMSPTPGYSNSGLSILVNNQIPYTYHLFQNYPNPFNPVTKIRYDLPKDALVSITIYDIMGRSIRSLVKSRQTAGYRSIQWNATNNLGQPVSAGIYIYIIQAGEFMEARKLVLLK
;
A
#
# COMPACT_ATOMS: atom_id res chain seq x y z
N MET A 1 -18.99 -13.41 -27.27
CA MET A 1 -18.30 -13.78 -28.52
C MET A 1 -18.07 -15.29 -28.51
N MET A 2 -17.56 -15.87 -29.61
CA MET A 2 -17.21 -17.30 -29.63
C MET A 2 -15.90 -17.52 -28.88
N ASP A 3 -15.80 -18.62 -28.15
CA ASP A 3 -14.69 -18.97 -27.27
C ASP A 3 -13.56 -19.70 -28.04
N CYS A 4 -13.17 -19.17 -29.19
CA CYS A 4 -12.13 -19.74 -30.05
C CYS A 4 -11.05 -18.70 -30.33
N GLY A 5 -9.80 -19.16 -30.51
CA GLY A 5 -8.78 -18.31 -31.10
C GLY A 5 -9.05 -18.05 -32.58
N TYR A 6 -8.71 -16.87 -33.07
CA TYR A 6 -8.90 -16.47 -34.47
C TYR A 6 -7.80 -15.50 -34.87
N MET A 7 -7.44 -15.48 -36.16
CA MET A 7 -6.45 -14.54 -36.67
C MET A 7 -7.06 -13.13 -36.79
N ALA A 8 -6.42 -12.13 -36.19
CA ALA A 8 -6.68 -10.75 -36.54
C ALA A 8 -6.38 -10.51 -38.03
N TYR A 9 -7.07 -9.54 -38.64
CA TYR A 9 -6.80 -9.17 -40.03
C TYR A 9 -7.00 -7.68 -40.30
N THR A 10 -6.33 -7.19 -41.33
CA THR A 10 -6.54 -5.84 -41.88
C THR A 10 -6.54 -5.90 -43.41
N PRO A 11 -7.62 -5.45 -44.08
CA PRO A 11 -7.63 -5.33 -45.54
C PRO A 11 -6.66 -4.24 -45.98
N SER A 12 -5.81 -4.54 -46.96
CA SER A 12 -4.70 -3.69 -47.39
C SER A 12 -4.56 -3.66 -48.90
N ALA A 13 -4.26 -2.49 -49.46
CA ALA A 13 -3.90 -2.34 -50.86
C ALA A 13 -2.44 -2.77 -51.08
N LEU A 14 -2.21 -3.91 -51.74
CA LEU A 14 -0.87 -4.40 -52.01
C LEU A 14 -0.26 -3.73 -53.24
N PHE A 15 0.99 -3.28 -53.12
CA PHE A 15 1.81 -2.86 -54.25
C PHE A 15 3.09 -3.69 -54.32
N LEU A 16 3.34 -4.34 -55.46
CA LEU A 16 4.60 -5.05 -55.72
C LEU A 16 5.37 -4.30 -56.81
N ASN A 17 6.58 -3.84 -56.48
CA ASN A 17 7.44 -3.04 -57.38
C ASN A 17 6.72 -1.79 -57.93
N GLY A 18 5.89 -1.14 -57.11
CA GLY A 18 5.10 0.04 -57.48
C GLY A 18 3.85 -0.25 -58.31
N ALA A 19 3.62 -1.50 -58.72
CA ALA A 19 2.39 -1.90 -59.40
C ALA A 19 1.32 -2.30 -58.37
N TYR A 20 0.07 -1.92 -58.60
CA TYR A 20 -1.06 -2.33 -57.76
C TYR A 20 -1.42 -3.80 -57.98
N TRP A 21 -1.60 -4.55 -56.89
CA TRP A 21 -1.89 -5.98 -56.87
C TRP A 21 -3.23 -6.32 -56.23
N GLY A 22 -4.09 -5.33 -55.98
CA GLY A 22 -5.39 -5.58 -55.38
C GLY A 22 -5.39 -5.53 -53.86
N ILE A 23 -6.59 -5.66 -53.32
CA ILE A 23 -6.86 -5.80 -51.88
C ILE A 23 -6.41 -7.19 -51.43
N HIS A 24 -5.59 -7.24 -50.38
CA HIS A 24 -5.15 -8.44 -49.68
C HIS A 24 -5.43 -8.28 -48.19
N ASN A 25 -5.68 -9.37 -47.47
CA ASN A 25 -5.74 -9.33 -46.02
C ASN A 25 -4.35 -9.59 -45.44
N MET A 26 -3.79 -8.61 -44.74
CA MET A 26 -2.73 -8.92 -43.78
C MET A 26 -3.40 -9.67 -42.63
N ARG A 27 -2.86 -10.84 -42.30
CA ARG A 27 -3.41 -11.69 -41.24
C ARG A 27 -2.32 -12.00 -40.25
N GLU A 28 -2.74 -12.01 -39.00
CA GLU A 28 -1.98 -12.61 -37.92
C GLU A 28 -1.74 -14.10 -38.22
N LYS A 29 -0.66 -14.65 -37.68
CA LYS A 29 -0.27 -16.03 -37.93
C LYS A 29 -0.28 -16.79 -36.61
N PHE A 30 -0.87 -17.98 -36.59
CA PHE A 30 -0.79 -18.89 -35.44
C PHE A 30 0.62 -19.47 -35.30
N ASP A 31 1.50 -18.68 -34.70
CA ASP A 31 2.80 -19.10 -34.22
C ASP A 31 2.95 -18.80 -32.72
N THR A 32 4.13 -19.03 -32.16
CA THR A 32 4.36 -18.85 -30.72
C THR A 32 4.13 -17.40 -30.24
N HIS A 33 4.29 -16.40 -31.11
CA HIS A 33 4.04 -15.00 -30.76
C HIS A 33 2.55 -14.72 -30.64
N TYR A 34 1.72 -15.30 -31.52
CA TYR A 34 0.27 -15.19 -31.41
C TYR A 34 -0.24 -15.65 -30.04
N PHE A 35 0.22 -16.80 -29.56
CA PHE A 35 -0.22 -17.32 -28.27
C PHE A 35 0.26 -16.47 -27.09
N PHE A 36 1.50 -15.97 -27.16
CA PHE A 36 2.01 -15.01 -26.19
C PHE A 36 1.15 -13.72 -26.16
N GLU A 37 0.92 -13.09 -27.31
CA GLU A 37 0.22 -11.81 -27.41
C GLU A 37 -1.28 -11.91 -27.08
N ASN A 38 -1.95 -12.99 -27.51
CA ASN A 38 -3.41 -13.11 -27.39
C ASN A 38 -3.87 -13.91 -26.16
N PHE A 39 -2.98 -14.70 -25.54
CA PHE A 39 -3.32 -15.56 -24.41
C PHE A 39 -2.34 -15.45 -23.23
N ASN A 40 -1.34 -14.57 -23.30
CA ASN A 40 -0.34 -14.33 -22.26
C ASN A 40 0.34 -15.62 -21.76
N VAL A 41 0.78 -16.47 -22.70
CA VAL A 41 1.48 -17.73 -22.39
C VAL A 41 2.94 -17.70 -22.81
N ASN A 42 3.78 -18.47 -22.12
CA ASN A 42 5.18 -18.61 -22.49
C ASN A 42 5.29 -19.24 -23.91
N PRO A 43 5.91 -18.55 -24.89
CA PRO A 43 6.01 -19.03 -26.26
C PRO A 43 6.78 -20.36 -26.39
N ASP A 44 7.68 -20.67 -25.45
CA ASP A 44 8.46 -21.91 -25.43
C ASP A 44 7.72 -23.07 -24.74
N ASN A 45 6.53 -22.81 -24.17
CA ASN A 45 5.82 -23.78 -23.33
C ASN A 45 4.38 -24.08 -23.77
N ILE A 46 4.19 -24.33 -25.07
CA ILE A 46 2.90 -24.72 -25.64
C ILE A 46 2.95 -26.09 -26.33
N ASP A 47 1.77 -26.71 -26.46
CA ASP A 47 1.51 -27.77 -27.44
C ASP A 47 0.50 -27.24 -28.47
N HIS A 48 0.78 -27.35 -29.77
CA HIS A 48 -0.09 -26.89 -30.86
C HIS A 48 -0.21 -27.97 -31.94
N LEU A 49 -1.44 -28.36 -32.26
CA LEU A 49 -1.77 -29.44 -33.18
C LEU A 49 -2.64 -28.92 -34.34
N GLU A 50 -2.39 -29.43 -35.55
CA GLU A 50 -3.11 -29.06 -36.77
C GLU A 50 -3.47 -30.32 -37.57
N TYR A 51 -4.73 -30.45 -37.98
CA TYR A 51 -5.08 -31.30 -39.11
C TYR A 51 -4.88 -30.52 -40.39
N THR A 52 -3.99 -30.99 -41.27
CA THR A 52 -3.70 -30.33 -42.55
C THR A 52 -3.59 -31.33 -43.71
N SER A 53 -3.66 -30.83 -44.94
CA SER A 53 -3.49 -31.65 -46.15
C SER A 53 -2.01 -31.84 -46.47
N THR A 54 -1.51 -33.07 -46.37
CA THR A 54 -0.15 -33.43 -46.77
C THR A 54 -0.13 -34.22 -48.08
N SER A 55 1.06 -34.50 -48.61
CA SER A 55 1.23 -35.37 -49.79
C SER A 55 0.72 -36.81 -49.58
N SER A 56 0.50 -37.21 -48.32
CA SER A 56 0.02 -38.53 -47.92
C SER A 56 -1.47 -38.54 -47.51
N GLY A 57 -2.18 -37.43 -47.72
CA GLY A 57 -3.57 -37.24 -47.29
C GLY A 57 -3.70 -36.28 -46.11
N VAL A 58 -4.87 -36.24 -45.50
CA VAL A 58 -5.13 -35.41 -44.32
C VAL A 58 -4.51 -36.06 -43.09
N GLN A 59 -3.67 -35.32 -42.36
CA GLN A 59 -2.91 -35.84 -41.20
C GLN A 59 -2.94 -34.84 -40.05
N LEU A 60 -2.96 -35.36 -38.83
CA LEU A 60 -2.73 -34.58 -37.61
C LEU A 60 -1.22 -34.40 -37.42
N LEU A 61 -0.78 -33.16 -37.38
CA LEU A 61 0.61 -32.76 -37.17
C LEU A 61 0.78 -32.10 -35.80
N VAL A 62 1.98 -32.26 -35.24
CA VAL A 62 2.45 -31.46 -34.11
C VAL A 62 3.18 -30.27 -34.71
N ILE A 63 2.62 -29.08 -34.53
CA ILE A 63 3.22 -27.82 -34.99
C ILE A 63 4.26 -27.37 -33.98
N GLU A 64 3.88 -27.35 -32.70
CA GLU A 64 4.76 -27.09 -31.56
C GLU A 64 4.51 -28.10 -30.42
N GLY A 65 5.54 -28.40 -29.64
CA GLY A 65 5.43 -29.22 -28.43
C GLY A 65 5.21 -30.73 -28.68
N SER A 66 4.19 -31.31 -28.05
CA SER A 66 3.88 -32.74 -28.01
C SER A 66 2.38 -33.02 -28.11
N MET A 67 2.00 -34.21 -28.58
CA MET A 67 0.62 -34.69 -28.56
C MET A 67 0.28 -35.62 -27.38
N ASP A 68 1.20 -35.83 -26.43
CA ASP A 68 1.05 -36.83 -25.37
C ASP A 68 -0.12 -36.53 -24.43
N HIS A 69 -0.29 -35.25 -24.07
CA HIS A 69 -1.42 -34.82 -23.23
C HIS A 69 -2.75 -34.98 -23.96
N TYR A 70 -2.80 -34.66 -25.26
CA TYR A 70 -3.99 -34.88 -26.09
C TYR A 70 -4.37 -36.36 -26.13
N ASN A 71 -3.39 -37.24 -26.40
CA ASN A 71 -3.61 -38.68 -26.41
C ASN A 71 -4.09 -39.20 -25.04
N THR A 72 -3.56 -38.66 -23.94
CA THR A 72 -3.99 -38.99 -22.58
C THR A 72 -5.46 -38.63 -22.36
N MET A 73 -5.85 -37.42 -22.74
CA MET A 73 -7.25 -36.97 -22.67
C MET A 73 -8.16 -37.86 -23.52
N ILE A 74 -7.80 -38.15 -24.77
CA ILE A 74 -8.58 -39.03 -25.66
C ILE A 74 -8.73 -40.43 -25.06
N ASN A 75 -7.65 -41.04 -24.59
CA ASN A 75 -7.69 -42.36 -23.95
C ASN A 75 -8.59 -42.37 -22.71
N TYR A 76 -8.55 -41.31 -21.91
CA TYR A 76 -9.42 -41.15 -20.75
C TYR A 76 -10.89 -41.04 -21.16
N ILE A 77 -11.22 -40.24 -22.18
CA ILE A 77 -12.58 -40.12 -22.71
C ILE A 77 -13.11 -41.48 -23.17
N ILE A 78 -12.33 -42.24 -23.93
CA ILE A 78 -12.75 -43.54 -24.49
C ILE A 78 -12.88 -44.62 -23.40
N SER A 79 -12.08 -44.53 -22.33
CA SER A 79 -12.00 -45.58 -21.29
C SER A 79 -12.97 -45.38 -20.13
N ASN A 80 -13.71 -44.25 -20.08
CA ASN A 80 -14.56 -43.90 -18.94
C ASN A 80 -16.02 -43.66 -19.33
N ASN A 81 -16.92 -43.75 -18.35
CA ASN A 81 -18.32 -43.37 -18.52
C ASN A 81 -18.47 -41.85 -18.42
N LEU A 82 -18.72 -41.19 -19.55
CA LEU A 82 -18.81 -39.73 -19.64
C LEU A 82 -20.07 -39.13 -19.00
N ASN A 83 -20.98 -39.97 -18.50
CA ASN A 83 -22.14 -39.55 -17.71
C ASN A 83 -21.86 -39.56 -16.20
N ASP A 84 -20.65 -39.91 -15.78
CA ASP A 84 -20.18 -39.67 -14.42
C ASP A 84 -19.73 -38.19 -14.29
N PRO A 85 -20.33 -37.40 -13.37
CA PRO A 85 -19.95 -36.00 -13.18
C PRO A 85 -18.45 -35.80 -12.88
N THR A 86 -17.82 -36.74 -12.19
CA THR A 86 -16.38 -36.64 -11.83
C THR A 86 -15.51 -36.76 -13.08
N VAL A 87 -15.86 -37.70 -13.97
CA VAL A 87 -15.18 -37.91 -15.26
C VAL A 87 -15.36 -36.69 -16.15
N TYR A 88 -16.59 -36.18 -16.24
CA TYR A 88 -16.88 -35.00 -17.07
C TYR A 88 -16.16 -33.74 -16.56
N ASN A 89 -16.16 -33.52 -15.24
CA ASN A 89 -15.41 -32.43 -14.63
C ASN A 89 -13.91 -32.53 -14.94
N GLN A 90 -13.32 -33.74 -14.93
CA GLN A 90 -11.92 -33.93 -15.29
C GLN A 90 -11.64 -33.56 -16.76
N ILE A 91 -12.56 -33.88 -17.68
CA ILE A 91 -12.44 -33.48 -19.09
C ILE A 91 -12.46 -31.95 -19.21
N GLN A 92 -13.32 -31.27 -18.45
CA GLN A 92 -13.37 -29.80 -18.41
C GLN A 92 -12.10 -29.16 -17.80
N GLN A 93 -11.27 -29.93 -17.08
CA GLN A 93 -9.95 -29.48 -16.63
C GLN A 93 -8.87 -29.64 -17.70
N TRP A 94 -9.07 -30.48 -18.72
CA TRP A 94 -8.09 -30.73 -19.78
C TRP A 94 -8.40 -30.06 -21.10
N MET A 95 -9.67 -29.76 -21.36
CA MET A 95 -10.11 -29.01 -22.54
C MET A 95 -11.12 -27.94 -22.18
N ASN A 96 -11.07 -26.84 -22.93
CA ASN A 96 -12.17 -25.90 -22.98
C ASN A 96 -13.28 -26.49 -23.87
N VAL A 97 -14.30 -27.05 -23.22
CA VAL A 97 -15.45 -27.67 -23.90
C VAL A 97 -16.25 -26.66 -24.72
N ASP A 98 -16.38 -25.43 -24.23
CA ASP A 98 -17.12 -24.38 -24.93
C ASP A 98 -16.37 -23.92 -26.19
N SER A 99 -15.04 -23.82 -26.12
CA SER A 99 -14.18 -23.58 -27.29
C SER A 99 -14.36 -24.63 -28.39
N PHE A 100 -14.42 -25.90 -28.02
CA PHE A 100 -14.67 -26.98 -28.96
C PHE A 100 -16.07 -26.90 -29.58
N ILE A 101 -17.09 -26.66 -28.75
CA ILE A 101 -18.47 -26.49 -29.21
C ILE A 101 -18.56 -25.33 -30.20
N ASP A 102 -17.94 -24.20 -29.89
CA ASP A 102 -17.97 -23.01 -30.72
C ASP A 102 -17.30 -23.25 -32.06
N HIS A 103 -16.15 -23.96 -32.09
CA HIS A 103 -15.51 -24.38 -33.33
C HIS A 103 -16.44 -25.26 -34.21
N LEU A 104 -17.16 -26.21 -33.61
CA LEU A 104 -18.16 -27.02 -34.31
C LEU A 104 -19.31 -26.15 -34.83
N VAL A 105 -19.86 -25.27 -33.99
CA VAL A 105 -20.98 -24.39 -34.36
C VAL A 105 -20.58 -23.43 -35.48
N MET A 106 -19.35 -22.90 -35.49
CA MET A 106 -18.84 -22.08 -36.58
C MET A 106 -18.84 -22.89 -37.89
N THR A 107 -18.24 -24.09 -37.86
CA THR A 107 -18.17 -25.00 -39.02
C THR A 107 -19.56 -25.32 -39.58
N LEU A 108 -20.49 -25.67 -38.69
CA LEU A 108 -21.88 -25.98 -39.01
C LEU A 108 -22.58 -24.76 -39.59
N PHE A 109 -22.52 -23.60 -38.93
CA PHE A 109 -23.24 -22.41 -39.35
C PHE A 109 -22.72 -21.88 -40.68
N CYS A 110 -21.41 -21.65 -40.82
CA CYS A 110 -20.86 -21.10 -42.06
C CYS A 110 -20.90 -22.09 -43.23
N ALA A 111 -21.26 -23.35 -42.99
CA ALA A 111 -21.27 -24.42 -43.98
C ALA A 111 -19.87 -24.69 -44.57
N ASN A 112 -18.84 -24.71 -43.72
CA ASN A 112 -17.47 -24.97 -44.16
C ASN A 112 -17.30 -26.42 -44.63
N THR A 113 -17.44 -26.64 -45.93
CA THR A 113 -17.26 -27.94 -46.57
C THR A 113 -15.80 -28.42 -46.60
N SER A 114 -14.83 -27.62 -46.15
CA SER A 114 -13.41 -27.96 -46.09
C SER A 114 -12.93 -28.40 -44.70
N TRP A 115 -13.85 -28.58 -43.74
CA TRP A 115 -13.53 -28.80 -42.33
C TRP A 115 -12.58 -29.96 -42.04
N GLY A 116 -12.51 -30.99 -42.89
CA GLY A 116 -11.71 -32.20 -42.63
C GLY A 116 -10.21 -31.94 -42.40
N HIS A 117 -9.65 -30.89 -43.01
CA HIS A 117 -8.23 -30.50 -42.92
C HIS A 117 -8.02 -29.03 -42.52
N ASN A 118 -9.05 -28.38 -41.99
CA ASN A 118 -9.00 -27.00 -41.49
C ASN A 118 -9.39 -27.03 -40.01
N ARG A 119 -8.59 -27.69 -39.18
CA ARG A 119 -8.81 -27.80 -37.72
C ARG A 119 -7.50 -27.65 -36.98
N GLU A 120 -7.45 -26.71 -36.05
CA GLU A 120 -6.29 -26.44 -35.21
C GLU A 120 -6.70 -26.27 -33.76
N TRP A 121 -5.85 -26.73 -32.83
CA TRP A 121 -6.05 -26.53 -31.40
C TRP A 121 -4.71 -26.56 -30.65
N TRP A 122 -4.68 -25.91 -29.50
CA TRP A 122 -3.47 -25.70 -28.73
C TRP A 122 -3.74 -25.75 -27.23
N ARG A 123 -2.69 -25.86 -26.42
CA ARG A 123 -2.74 -25.62 -24.97
C ARG A 123 -1.41 -25.06 -24.46
N SER A 124 -1.46 -24.34 -23.34
CA SER A 124 -0.26 -24.11 -22.52
C SER A 124 0.15 -25.38 -21.78
N ARG A 125 1.46 -25.58 -21.60
CA ARG A 125 2.04 -26.58 -20.72
C ARG A 125 2.28 -26.05 -19.30
N ASP A 126 2.17 -24.74 -19.08
CA ASP A 126 2.20 -24.13 -17.76
C ASP A 126 0.91 -24.44 -16.99
N GLY A 127 1.06 -24.73 -15.69
CA GLY A 127 -0.06 -24.96 -14.77
C GLY A 127 -1.10 -25.98 -15.27
N ASN A 128 -2.38 -25.60 -15.20
CA ASN A 128 -3.53 -26.42 -15.62
C ASN A 128 -4.01 -26.06 -17.04
N GLY A 129 -3.10 -25.79 -17.98
CA GLY A 129 -3.43 -25.38 -19.35
C GLY A 129 -4.36 -26.37 -20.09
N LYS A 130 -5.42 -25.82 -20.73
CA LYS A 130 -6.49 -26.58 -21.39
C LYS A 130 -6.36 -26.53 -22.91
N TRP A 131 -6.75 -27.61 -23.59
CA TRP A 131 -6.91 -27.61 -25.05
C TRP A 131 -8.01 -26.64 -25.50
N GLN A 132 -7.70 -25.77 -26.46
CA GLN A 132 -8.60 -24.77 -27.06
C GLN A 132 -8.52 -24.78 -28.58
N TRP A 133 -9.64 -24.55 -29.26
CA TRP A 133 -9.75 -24.64 -30.71
C TRP A 133 -9.62 -23.27 -31.38
N LEU A 134 -9.05 -23.31 -32.59
CA LEU A 134 -8.80 -22.14 -33.42
C LEU A 134 -9.69 -22.18 -34.67
N ILE A 135 -10.21 -21.01 -35.08
CA ILE A 135 -10.94 -20.86 -36.33
C ILE A 135 -9.95 -20.64 -37.46
N VAL A 136 -9.86 -21.62 -38.36
CA VAL A 136 -8.96 -21.61 -39.51
C VAL A 136 -9.73 -21.76 -40.82
N ASP A 137 -9.27 -21.02 -41.82
CA ASP A 137 -9.62 -21.18 -43.24
C ASP A 137 -11.10 -21.51 -43.52
N VAL A 138 -11.94 -20.48 -43.33
CA VAL A 138 -13.41 -20.51 -43.50
C VAL A 138 -13.87 -19.82 -44.80
N ASP A 139 -12.97 -19.61 -45.77
CA ASP A 139 -13.22 -18.93 -47.03
C ASP A 139 -14.27 -19.60 -47.92
N ARG A 140 -14.47 -20.92 -47.78
CA ARG A 140 -15.55 -21.68 -48.43
C ARG A 140 -16.91 -21.59 -47.74
N GLY A 141 -16.98 -20.91 -46.61
CA GLY A 141 -18.22 -20.68 -45.88
C GLY A 141 -19.09 -19.58 -46.51
N PHE A 142 -20.29 -19.37 -45.96
CA PHE A 142 -21.23 -18.30 -46.34
C PHE A 142 -21.69 -18.30 -47.80
N ASN A 143 -21.53 -19.43 -48.51
CA ASN A 143 -22.03 -19.57 -49.86
C ASN A 143 -23.53 -19.92 -49.86
N ILE A 144 -24.35 -19.09 -50.50
CA ILE A 144 -25.82 -19.26 -50.59
C ILE A 144 -26.25 -20.64 -51.08
N SER A 145 -25.48 -21.28 -51.99
CA SER A 145 -25.79 -22.62 -52.50
C SER A 145 -25.71 -23.70 -51.42
N ASN A 146 -24.96 -23.43 -50.35
CA ASN A 146 -24.73 -24.34 -49.23
C ASN A 146 -25.63 -24.03 -48.03
N SER A 147 -26.59 -23.11 -48.17
CA SER A 147 -27.51 -22.71 -47.09
C SER A 147 -28.26 -23.87 -46.43
N SER A 148 -28.51 -24.96 -47.18
CA SER A 148 -29.16 -26.18 -46.68
C SER A 148 -28.21 -27.36 -46.45
N THR A 149 -26.89 -27.21 -46.65
CA THR A 149 -25.92 -28.29 -46.47
C THR A 149 -25.93 -28.77 -45.02
N ASN A 150 -26.05 -30.08 -44.82
CA ASN A 150 -26.05 -30.70 -43.51
C ASN A 150 -24.66 -31.25 -43.20
N LEU A 151 -23.89 -30.51 -42.41
CA LEU A 151 -22.58 -30.95 -41.94
C LEU A 151 -22.65 -31.61 -40.56
N LEU A 152 -23.81 -31.61 -39.90
CA LEU A 152 -23.95 -32.21 -38.58
C LEU A 152 -23.81 -33.73 -38.67
N ASP A 153 -24.48 -34.34 -39.66
CA ASP A 153 -24.36 -35.77 -39.97
C ASP A 153 -22.90 -36.14 -40.28
N ASP A 154 -22.24 -35.40 -41.18
CA ASP A 154 -20.83 -35.60 -41.52
C ASP A 154 -19.90 -35.51 -40.29
N LEU A 155 -20.06 -34.49 -39.43
CA LEU A 155 -19.23 -34.35 -38.23
C LEU A 155 -19.50 -35.47 -37.21
N MET A 156 -20.76 -35.89 -37.08
CA MET A 156 -21.14 -37.02 -36.23
C MET A 156 -20.55 -38.34 -36.71
N ASP A 157 -20.27 -38.49 -38.01
CA ASP A 157 -19.71 -39.72 -38.60
C ASP A 157 -18.18 -39.70 -38.77
N ASP A 158 -17.57 -38.52 -38.94
CA ASP A 158 -16.18 -38.40 -39.34
C ASP A 158 -15.29 -37.56 -38.38
N TYR A 159 -15.84 -36.96 -37.31
CA TYR A 159 -15.03 -36.28 -36.28
C TYR A 159 -14.96 -37.09 -34.99
N GLU A 160 -13.86 -37.82 -34.79
CA GLU A 160 -13.71 -38.80 -33.71
C GLU A 160 -13.92 -38.22 -32.31
N LEU A 161 -13.33 -37.05 -32.00
CA LEU A 161 -13.52 -36.41 -30.70
C LEU A 161 -14.99 -36.04 -30.45
N PHE A 162 -15.68 -35.53 -31.48
CA PHE A 162 -17.09 -35.17 -31.37
C PHE A 162 -17.95 -36.42 -31.13
N GLN A 163 -17.70 -37.50 -31.86
CA GLN A 163 -18.34 -38.80 -31.66
C GLN A 163 -18.21 -39.30 -30.22
N TYR A 164 -17.01 -39.24 -29.67
CA TYR A 164 -16.77 -39.72 -28.31
C TYR A 164 -17.56 -38.89 -27.30
N LEU A 165 -17.49 -37.56 -27.41
CA LEU A 165 -18.15 -36.64 -26.48
C LEU A 165 -19.67 -36.66 -26.58
N LEU A 166 -20.25 -36.94 -27.76
CA LEU A 166 -21.70 -37.09 -27.93
C LEU A 166 -22.31 -38.23 -27.09
N ASN A 167 -21.51 -39.18 -26.61
CA ASN A 167 -21.98 -40.21 -25.66
C ASN A 167 -22.20 -39.68 -24.23
N SER A 168 -21.80 -38.43 -23.94
CA SER A 168 -22.08 -37.75 -22.68
C SER A 168 -23.36 -36.93 -22.78
N GLN A 169 -24.31 -37.15 -21.88
CA GLN A 169 -25.50 -36.32 -21.76
C GLN A 169 -25.15 -34.88 -21.37
N PHE A 170 -24.11 -34.69 -20.55
CA PHE A 170 -23.63 -33.35 -20.18
C PHE A 170 -23.13 -32.58 -21.39
N PHE A 171 -22.25 -33.19 -22.20
CA PHE A 171 -21.78 -32.57 -23.44
C PHE A 171 -22.91 -32.37 -24.43
N HIS A 172 -23.74 -33.38 -24.65
CA HIS A 172 -24.84 -33.32 -25.60
C HIS A 172 -25.78 -32.15 -25.28
N ASP A 173 -26.22 -32.01 -24.03
CA ASP A 173 -27.11 -30.93 -23.63
C ASP A 173 -26.43 -29.56 -23.71
N ARG A 174 -25.14 -29.48 -23.34
CA ARG A 174 -24.36 -28.24 -23.47
C ARG A 174 -24.17 -27.84 -24.93
N PHE A 175 -23.79 -28.78 -25.80
CA PHE A 175 -23.58 -28.58 -27.23
C PHE A 175 -24.83 -28.04 -27.91
N ILE A 176 -25.97 -28.73 -27.79
CA ILE A 176 -27.19 -28.32 -28.49
C ILE A 176 -27.70 -26.97 -27.99
N GLN A 177 -27.66 -26.71 -26.67
CA GLN A 177 -28.22 -25.47 -26.14
C GLN A 177 -27.26 -24.27 -26.26
N ARG A 178 -25.95 -24.49 -26.29
CA ARG A 178 -24.97 -23.44 -26.65
C ARG A 178 -25.02 -23.14 -28.14
N ALA A 179 -25.16 -24.15 -29.01
CA ALA A 179 -25.41 -23.96 -30.44
C ALA A 179 -26.69 -23.13 -30.67
N ALA A 180 -27.79 -23.48 -30.01
CA ALA A 180 -29.05 -22.72 -30.06
C ALA A 180 -28.87 -21.26 -29.60
N ALA A 181 -28.08 -21.02 -28.54
CA ALA A 181 -27.76 -19.69 -28.07
C ALA A 181 -26.98 -18.87 -29.11
N HIS A 182 -25.97 -19.47 -29.79
CA HIS A 182 -25.25 -18.82 -30.88
C HIS A 182 -26.12 -18.54 -32.11
N LEU A 183 -26.95 -19.50 -32.53
CA LEU A 183 -27.88 -19.31 -33.67
C LEU A 183 -28.86 -18.15 -33.40
N SER A 184 -29.36 -18.04 -32.17
CA SER A 184 -30.28 -16.98 -31.76
C SER A 184 -29.60 -15.61 -31.61
N ASN A 185 -28.31 -15.57 -31.32
CA ASN A 185 -27.59 -14.34 -30.96
C ASN A 185 -26.42 -14.06 -31.92
N THR A 186 -25.32 -14.79 -31.78
CA THR A 186 -24.08 -14.57 -32.54
C THR A 186 -24.32 -14.58 -34.05
N PHE A 187 -25.14 -15.50 -34.53
CA PHE A 187 -25.46 -15.72 -35.94
C PHE A 187 -26.84 -15.18 -36.34
N HIS A 188 -27.40 -14.25 -35.56
CA HIS A 188 -28.64 -13.60 -35.93
C HIS A 188 -28.48 -12.88 -37.28
N PHE A 189 -29.40 -13.11 -38.23
CA PHE A 189 -29.26 -12.66 -39.62
C PHE A 189 -29.06 -11.14 -39.73
N ALA A 190 -29.78 -10.35 -38.94
CA ALA A 190 -29.63 -8.89 -38.93
C ALA A 190 -28.22 -8.45 -38.46
N ARG A 191 -27.61 -9.18 -37.52
CA ARG A 191 -26.25 -8.93 -37.07
C ARG A 191 -25.24 -9.27 -38.17
N ILE A 192 -25.40 -10.42 -38.83
CA ILE A 192 -24.54 -10.80 -39.95
C ILE A 192 -24.64 -9.79 -41.08
N ALA A 193 -25.85 -9.34 -41.44
CA ALA A 193 -26.04 -8.29 -42.44
C ALA A 193 -25.32 -6.99 -42.08
N ALA A 194 -25.40 -6.54 -40.82
CA ALA A 194 -24.68 -5.37 -40.35
C ALA A 194 -23.14 -5.55 -40.41
N ILE A 195 -22.64 -6.74 -40.12
CA ILE A 195 -21.20 -7.05 -40.26
C ILE A 195 -20.78 -7.01 -41.73
N VAL A 196 -21.55 -7.61 -42.63
CA VAL A 196 -21.29 -7.57 -44.09
C VAL A 196 -21.27 -6.12 -44.58
N ASP A 197 -22.22 -5.29 -44.16
CA ASP A 197 -22.27 -3.87 -44.52
C ASP A 197 -21.07 -3.10 -43.97
N SER A 198 -20.68 -3.34 -42.72
CA SER A 198 -19.50 -2.71 -42.11
C SER A 198 -18.21 -3.08 -42.83
N LEU A 199 -17.99 -4.37 -43.10
CA LEU A 199 -16.78 -4.88 -43.73
C LEU A 199 -16.68 -4.46 -45.21
N SER A 200 -17.79 -4.50 -45.94
CA SER A 200 -17.82 -4.06 -47.34
C SER A 200 -17.60 -2.56 -47.46
N SER A 201 -18.17 -1.75 -46.56
CA SER A 201 -17.94 -0.30 -46.51
C SER A 201 -16.46 0.06 -46.35
N ALA A 202 -15.71 -0.72 -45.56
CA ALA A 202 -14.28 -0.50 -45.33
C ALA A 202 -13.42 -0.65 -46.60
N ILE A 203 -13.86 -1.47 -47.56
CA ILE A 203 -13.12 -1.75 -48.80
C ILE A 203 -13.75 -1.12 -50.05
N ALA A 204 -14.95 -0.57 -49.95
CA ALA A 204 -15.76 -0.12 -51.08
C ALA A 204 -15.04 0.87 -52.01
N LEU A 205 -14.26 1.80 -51.44
CA LEU A 205 -13.53 2.80 -52.23
C LEU A 205 -12.38 2.20 -53.05
N GLU A 206 -11.83 1.06 -52.62
CA GLU A 206 -10.70 0.41 -53.27
C GLU A 206 -11.15 -0.68 -54.27
N MET A 207 -12.39 -1.16 -54.15
CA MET A 207 -12.96 -2.19 -55.03
C MET A 207 -12.88 -1.88 -56.53
N PRO A 208 -13.12 -0.64 -57.03
CA PRO A 208 -12.96 -0.34 -58.45
C PRO A 208 -11.56 -0.67 -58.99
N ARG A 209 -10.51 -0.37 -58.23
CA ARG A 209 -9.13 -0.67 -58.61
C ARG A 209 -8.84 -2.17 -58.56
N HIS A 210 -9.40 -2.85 -57.56
CA HIS A 210 -9.33 -4.31 -57.46
C HIS A 210 -9.95 -4.98 -58.70
N ILE A 211 -11.15 -4.54 -59.10
CA ILE A 211 -11.87 -5.03 -60.28
C ILE A 211 -11.08 -4.75 -61.56
N ASP A 212 -10.55 -3.53 -61.73
CA ASP A 212 -9.73 -3.19 -62.90
C ASP A 212 -8.51 -4.12 -63.04
N ARG A 213 -7.92 -4.53 -61.91
CA ARG A 213 -6.74 -5.41 -61.89
C ARG A 213 -7.09 -6.87 -62.15
N TRP A 214 -8.12 -7.40 -61.48
CA TRP A 214 -8.38 -8.85 -61.39
C TRP A 214 -9.69 -9.31 -62.03
N GLY A 215 -10.62 -8.41 -62.35
CA GLY A 215 -11.96 -8.76 -62.84
C GLY A 215 -11.97 -9.58 -64.14
N ASN A 216 -10.95 -9.42 -64.99
CA ASN A 216 -10.77 -10.22 -66.21
C ASN A 216 -9.92 -11.48 -66.01
N GLN A 217 -9.43 -11.73 -64.78
CA GLN A 217 -8.54 -12.84 -64.42
C GLN A 217 -9.18 -13.78 -63.38
N GLY A 218 -10.50 -13.76 -63.24
CA GLY A 218 -11.25 -14.61 -62.32
C GLY A 218 -11.56 -13.96 -60.96
N GLY A 219 -11.18 -12.70 -60.74
CA GLY A 219 -11.68 -11.90 -59.62
C GLY A 219 -13.09 -11.36 -59.89
N VAL A 220 -13.64 -10.63 -58.92
CA VAL A 220 -14.97 -10.01 -59.04
C VAL A 220 -15.02 -9.09 -60.26
N SER A 221 -16.01 -9.30 -61.12
CA SER A 221 -16.00 -8.76 -62.49
C SER A 221 -16.59 -7.35 -62.64
N SER A 222 -17.38 -6.90 -61.67
CA SER A 222 -17.98 -5.56 -61.66
C SER A 222 -18.45 -5.19 -60.24
N MET A 223 -18.68 -3.89 -60.00
CA MET A 223 -19.27 -3.44 -58.74
C MET A 223 -20.64 -4.09 -58.48
N ASN A 224 -21.47 -4.27 -59.52
CA ASN A 224 -22.76 -4.94 -59.38
C ASN A 224 -22.59 -6.43 -59.03
N THR A 225 -21.56 -7.10 -59.55
CA THR A 225 -21.26 -8.50 -59.19
C THR A 225 -20.88 -8.58 -57.72
N TRP A 226 -20.03 -7.66 -57.25
CA TRP A 226 -19.62 -7.57 -55.86
C TRP A 226 -20.82 -7.33 -54.93
N GLU A 227 -21.66 -6.33 -55.24
CA GLU A 227 -22.87 -6.02 -54.47
C GLU A 227 -23.82 -7.22 -54.40
N ASN A 228 -24.02 -7.94 -55.51
CA ASN A 228 -24.83 -9.16 -55.52
C ASN A 228 -24.24 -10.26 -54.62
N GLU A 229 -22.92 -10.47 -54.64
CA GLU A 229 -22.25 -11.47 -53.78
C GLU A 229 -22.40 -11.10 -52.28
N LEU A 230 -22.36 -9.81 -51.94
CA LEU A 230 -22.64 -9.36 -50.56
C LEU A 230 -24.08 -9.67 -50.14
N ASP A 231 -25.05 -9.46 -51.04
CA ASP A 231 -26.45 -9.80 -50.79
C ASP A 231 -26.68 -11.31 -50.67
N GLU A 232 -25.93 -12.13 -51.43
CA GLU A 232 -25.95 -13.59 -51.29
C GLU A 232 -25.46 -14.06 -49.91
N ILE A 233 -24.45 -13.41 -49.32
CA ILE A 233 -23.98 -13.70 -47.95
C ILE A 233 -25.07 -13.36 -46.92
N LYS A 234 -25.76 -12.23 -47.09
CA LYS A 234 -26.87 -11.84 -46.21
C LYS A 234 -28.01 -12.84 -46.30
N GLN A 235 -28.43 -13.19 -47.52
CA GLN A 235 -29.47 -14.18 -47.78
C GLN A 235 -29.09 -15.57 -47.26
N PHE A 236 -27.80 -15.94 -47.32
CA PHE A 236 -27.33 -17.18 -46.72
C PHE A 236 -27.66 -17.22 -45.23
N SER A 237 -27.33 -16.15 -44.50
CA SER A 237 -27.55 -16.08 -43.05
C SER A 237 -29.05 -16.15 -42.67
N GLU A 238 -29.92 -15.51 -43.45
CA GLU A 238 -31.39 -15.56 -43.26
C GLU A 238 -31.93 -17.00 -43.38
N ASN A 239 -31.42 -17.77 -44.34
CA ASN A 239 -31.84 -19.14 -44.56
C ASN A 239 -31.18 -20.13 -43.57
N ARG A 240 -29.96 -19.84 -43.13
CA ARG A 240 -29.08 -20.81 -42.46
C ARG A 240 -29.55 -21.19 -41.05
N ASN A 241 -30.02 -20.24 -40.24
CA ASN A 241 -30.42 -20.52 -38.86
C ASN A 241 -31.53 -21.58 -38.78
N ASN A 242 -32.58 -21.44 -39.60
CA ASN A 242 -33.67 -22.41 -39.65
C ASN A 242 -33.22 -23.77 -40.20
N ALA A 243 -32.31 -23.78 -41.18
CA ALA A 243 -31.77 -25.03 -41.72
C ALA A 243 -30.99 -25.80 -40.65
N VAL A 244 -30.05 -25.15 -39.96
CA VAL A 244 -29.23 -25.78 -38.92
C VAL A 244 -30.09 -26.21 -37.74
N LEU A 245 -31.05 -25.40 -37.28
CA LEU A 245 -31.97 -25.79 -36.22
C LEU A 245 -32.74 -27.08 -36.55
N ASN A 246 -33.25 -27.20 -37.78
CA ASN A 246 -33.95 -28.40 -38.23
C ASN A 246 -33.02 -29.62 -38.36
N GLN A 247 -31.77 -29.42 -38.77
CA GLN A 247 -30.76 -30.49 -38.80
C GLN A 247 -30.51 -31.04 -37.40
N PHE A 248 -30.31 -30.18 -36.40
CA PHE A 248 -30.19 -30.60 -35.00
C PHE A 248 -31.42 -31.39 -34.52
N ILE A 249 -32.63 -30.92 -34.85
CA ILE A 249 -33.87 -31.63 -34.47
C ILE A 249 -33.90 -33.04 -35.06
N ASN A 250 -33.56 -33.17 -36.34
CA ASN A 250 -33.67 -34.43 -37.07
C ASN A 250 -32.53 -35.40 -36.70
N GLU A 251 -31.27 -34.96 -36.76
CA GLU A 251 -30.12 -35.86 -36.57
C GLU A 251 -29.95 -36.29 -35.10
N LEU A 252 -30.31 -35.43 -34.15
CA LEU A 252 -30.22 -35.74 -32.71
C LEU A 252 -31.59 -36.14 -32.10
N ASN A 253 -32.62 -36.31 -32.93
CA ASN A 253 -33.97 -36.74 -32.54
C ASN A 253 -34.54 -35.92 -31.35
N LEU A 254 -34.55 -34.59 -31.49
CA LEU A 254 -35.00 -33.66 -30.45
C LEU A 254 -36.52 -33.38 -30.57
N ASP A 255 -37.15 -33.02 -29.46
CA ASP A 255 -38.62 -32.79 -29.37
C ASP A 255 -39.11 -31.45 -29.99
N GLY A 256 -38.27 -30.80 -30.79
CA GLY A 256 -38.47 -29.46 -31.33
C GLY A 256 -37.84 -28.36 -30.46
N ALA A 257 -38.35 -27.13 -30.56
CA ALA A 257 -37.82 -25.96 -29.86
C ALA A 257 -38.93 -25.08 -29.23
N VAL A 258 -38.55 -24.23 -28.29
CA VAL A 258 -39.36 -23.20 -27.62
C VAL A 258 -38.65 -21.87 -27.65
N GLN A 259 -39.40 -20.79 -27.51
CA GLN A 259 -38.86 -19.45 -27.37
C GLN A 259 -38.55 -19.13 -25.90
N VAL A 260 -37.35 -18.68 -25.60
CA VAL A 260 -37.01 -18.08 -24.31
C VAL A 260 -36.63 -16.64 -24.55
N THR A 261 -37.34 -15.74 -23.88
CA THR A 261 -37.07 -14.29 -23.90
C THR A 261 -36.46 -13.88 -22.57
N VAL A 262 -35.40 -13.07 -22.61
CA VAL A 262 -34.83 -12.42 -21.43
C VAL A 262 -34.98 -10.91 -21.51
N ALA A 263 -35.34 -10.29 -20.39
CA ALA A 263 -35.44 -8.83 -20.28
C ALA A 263 -34.52 -8.33 -19.15
N VAL A 264 -34.15 -7.05 -19.22
CA VAL A 264 -33.32 -6.36 -18.23
C VAL A 264 -34.09 -5.14 -17.74
N GLU A 265 -34.28 -5.01 -16.42
CA GLU A 265 -34.99 -3.90 -15.80
C GLU A 265 -34.14 -3.24 -14.71
N PRO A 266 -33.87 -1.92 -14.75
CA PRO A 266 -34.22 -1.03 -15.86
C PRO A 266 -33.41 -1.35 -17.12
N PRO A 267 -33.88 -0.97 -18.33
CA PRO A 267 -33.16 -1.23 -19.57
C PRO A 267 -31.70 -0.77 -19.49
N SER A 268 -30.78 -1.60 -20.00
CA SER A 268 -29.33 -1.38 -19.98
C SER A 268 -28.65 -1.48 -18.62
N ALA A 269 -29.34 -1.78 -17.51
CA ALA A 269 -28.74 -1.93 -16.17
C ALA A 269 -27.88 -3.20 -15.96
N GLY A 270 -27.88 -4.10 -16.94
CA GLY A 270 -27.08 -5.31 -16.90
C GLY A 270 -26.98 -5.99 -18.26
N LYS A 271 -26.14 -7.01 -18.32
CA LYS A 271 -25.98 -7.92 -19.45
C LYS A 271 -26.49 -9.30 -19.06
N VAL A 272 -27.10 -10.00 -20.01
CA VAL A 272 -27.55 -11.39 -19.83
C VAL A 272 -26.82 -12.30 -20.81
N SER A 273 -26.43 -13.50 -20.36
CA SER A 273 -25.94 -14.57 -21.22
C SER A 273 -26.75 -15.85 -21.01
N ILE A 274 -26.94 -16.62 -22.08
CA ILE A 274 -27.58 -17.93 -22.04
C ILE A 274 -26.57 -18.96 -22.52
N ASN A 275 -26.30 -19.96 -21.69
CA ASN A 275 -25.20 -20.92 -21.85
C ASN A 275 -23.86 -20.22 -22.14
N ASP A 276 -23.64 -19.12 -21.42
CA ASP A 276 -22.43 -18.30 -21.51
C ASP A 276 -22.21 -17.64 -22.89
N VAL A 277 -23.27 -17.59 -23.70
CA VAL A 277 -23.35 -16.78 -24.93
C VAL A 277 -24.14 -15.51 -24.64
N SER A 278 -23.54 -14.35 -24.85
CA SER A 278 -24.18 -13.05 -24.61
C SER A 278 -25.46 -12.90 -25.42
N VAL A 279 -26.52 -12.44 -24.76
CA VAL A 279 -27.76 -12.04 -25.42
C VAL A 279 -27.56 -10.64 -25.99
N ILE A 280 -27.60 -10.54 -27.31
CA ILE A 280 -27.33 -9.30 -28.06
C ILE A 280 -28.54 -8.86 -28.90
N HIS A 281 -29.57 -9.71 -28.99
CA HIS A 281 -30.82 -9.35 -29.65
C HIS A 281 -31.57 -8.30 -28.81
N PRO A 282 -32.02 -7.16 -29.38
CA PRO A 282 -32.67 -6.09 -28.63
C PRO A 282 -33.90 -6.54 -27.84
N ASP A 283 -34.66 -7.47 -28.41
CA ASP A 283 -35.88 -8.02 -27.79
C ASP A 283 -35.59 -9.17 -26.82
N GLY A 284 -34.33 -9.61 -26.71
CA GLY A 284 -33.90 -10.70 -25.83
C GLY A 284 -34.46 -12.08 -26.16
N GLU A 285 -35.11 -12.24 -27.32
CA GLU A 285 -35.70 -13.50 -27.78
C GLU A 285 -34.64 -14.47 -28.33
N GLY A 286 -34.79 -15.76 -27.99
CA GLY A 286 -34.01 -16.84 -28.59
C GLY A 286 -34.79 -18.15 -28.66
N ILE A 287 -34.40 -19.02 -29.58
CA ILE A 287 -35.01 -20.33 -29.81
C ILE A 287 -34.10 -21.41 -29.24
N TYR A 288 -34.65 -22.26 -28.36
CA TYR A 288 -33.92 -23.29 -27.61
C TYR A 288 -34.61 -24.65 -27.70
N PHE A 289 -33.84 -25.73 -27.68
CA PHE A 289 -34.39 -27.08 -27.86
C PHE A 289 -35.24 -27.51 -26.66
N LYS A 290 -36.36 -28.19 -26.94
CA LYS A 290 -37.33 -28.62 -25.93
C LYS A 290 -36.79 -29.70 -25.01
N ASN A 291 -37.25 -29.69 -23.76
CA ASN A 291 -36.92 -30.68 -22.72
C ASN A 291 -35.42 -30.78 -22.40
N LYS A 292 -34.70 -29.66 -22.60
CA LYS A 292 -33.26 -29.53 -22.37
C LYS A 292 -32.96 -28.33 -21.49
N PRO A 293 -32.03 -28.43 -20.54
CA PRO A 293 -31.72 -27.33 -19.63
C PRO A 293 -30.87 -26.25 -20.30
N ILE A 294 -31.15 -24.98 -19.99
CA ILE A 294 -30.29 -23.83 -20.26
C ILE A 294 -29.80 -23.22 -18.94
N SER A 295 -28.61 -22.64 -18.96
CA SER A 295 -28.12 -21.75 -17.89
C SER A 295 -28.31 -20.31 -18.33
N ILE A 296 -28.85 -19.46 -17.47
CA ILE A 296 -29.04 -18.02 -17.73
C ILE A 296 -28.28 -17.25 -16.64
N LEU A 297 -27.39 -16.34 -17.04
CA LEU A 297 -26.58 -15.51 -16.16
C LEU A 297 -26.90 -14.04 -16.39
N ALA A 298 -27.14 -13.29 -15.30
CA ALA A 298 -27.29 -11.84 -15.30
C ALA A 298 -26.10 -11.19 -14.57
N LEU A 299 -25.44 -10.24 -15.23
CA LEU A 299 -24.33 -9.46 -14.68
C LEU A 299 -24.70 -7.98 -14.71
N PRO A 300 -24.56 -7.23 -13.61
CA PRO A 300 -24.81 -5.79 -13.63
C PRO A 300 -23.79 -5.07 -14.51
N ILE A 301 -24.19 -3.94 -15.11
CA ILE A 301 -23.21 -2.97 -15.62
C ILE A 301 -22.73 -2.07 -14.45
N PRO A 302 -21.58 -1.39 -14.60
CA PRO A 302 -21.09 -0.46 -13.57
C PRO A 302 -22.18 0.55 -13.13
N GLY A 303 -22.32 0.75 -11.82
CA GLY A 303 -23.34 1.62 -11.20
C GLY A 303 -24.68 0.94 -10.89
N TYR A 304 -24.81 -0.36 -11.19
CA TYR A 304 -25.98 -1.17 -10.86
C TYR A 304 -25.59 -2.41 -10.07
N GLN A 305 -26.55 -2.99 -9.36
CA GLN A 305 -26.44 -4.27 -8.68
C GLN A 305 -27.61 -5.17 -9.07
N PHE A 306 -27.35 -6.47 -9.20
CA PHE A 306 -28.39 -7.47 -9.48
C PHE A 306 -29.27 -7.69 -8.24
N VAL A 307 -30.57 -7.60 -8.42
CA VAL A 307 -31.57 -7.81 -7.36
C VAL A 307 -32.12 -9.23 -7.39
N GLY A 308 -32.38 -9.76 -8.59
CA GLY A 308 -33.00 -11.06 -8.77
C GLY A 308 -33.62 -11.23 -10.15
N TRP A 309 -33.96 -12.47 -10.49
CA TRP A 309 -34.84 -12.81 -11.59
C TRP A 309 -36.28 -12.73 -11.12
N GLU A 310 -37.09 -11.85 -11.71
CA GLU A 310 -38.47 -11.57 -11.28
C GLU A 310 -39.30 -12.85 -11.12
N GLY A 311 -39.66 -13.19 -9.88
CA GLY A 311 -40.48 -14.35 -9.55
C GLY A 311 -39.83 -15.72 -9.82
N ALA A 312 -38.52 -15.77 -10.09
CA ALA A 312 -37.82 -17.00 -10.50
C ALA A 312 -36.64 -17.39 -9.60
N SER A 313 -35.71 -16.48 -9.29
CA SER A 313 -34.46 -16.81 -8.59
C SER A 313 -33.76 -15.55 -8.07
N ASP A 314 -33.19 -15.61 -6.86
CA ASP A 314 -32.35 -14.53 -6.32
C ASP A 314 -30.86 -14.69 -6.68
N SER A 315 -30.48 -15.82 -7.28
CA SER A 315 -29.12 -16.07 -7.79
C SER A 315 -28.93 -15.42 -9.17
N THR A 316 -27.78 -14.78 -9.39
CA THR A 316 -27.38 -14.20 -10.70
C THR A 316 -27.42 -15.23 -11.82
N ARG A 317 -27.09 -16.49 -11.51
CA ARG A 317 -27.24 -17.63 -12.41
C ARG A 317 -28.45 -18.48 -12.04
N MET A 318 -29.30 -18.79 -13.02
CA MET A 318 -30.42 -19.72 -12.91
C MET A 318 -30.36 -20.80 -13.99
N TYR A 319 -31.06 -21.92 -13.74
CA TYR A 319 -31.19 -23.02 -14.69
C TYR A 319 -32.67 -23.22 -15.03
N TYR A 320 -32.99 -23.31 -16.32
CA TYR A 320 -34.35 -23.50 -16.80
C TYR A 320 -34.40 -24.68 -17.77
N ASN A 321 -35.34 -25.61 -17.55
CA ASN A 321 -35.61 -26.67 -18.51
C ASN A 321 -36.61 -26.15 -19.56
N CYS A 322 -36.21 -26.11 -20.84
CA CYS A 322 -36.97 -25.52 -21.93
C CYS A 322 -38.24 -26.32 -22.29
N ILE A 323 -39.33 -26.15 -21.52
CA ILE A 323 -40.57 -26.93 -21.70
C ILE A 323 -41.59 -26.18 -22.57
N THR A 324 -41.73 -24.88 -22.33
CA THR A 324 -42.67 -23.99 -23.00
C THR A 324 -42.03 -22.63 -23.25
N ASP A 325 -42.64 -21.83 -24.12
CA ASP A 325 -42.23 -20.45 -24.31
C ASP A 325 -42.25 -19.69 -22.99
N SER A 326 -41.20 -18.92 -22.69
CA SER A 326 -40.97 -18.32 -21.36
C SER A 326 -40.30 -16.95 -21.43
N LEU A 327 -40.56 -16.12 -20.41
CA LEU A 327 -39.94 -14.80 -20.22
C LEU A 327 -39.25 -14.76 -18.84
N PHE A 328 -38.01 -14.30 -18.80
CA PHE A 328 -37.27 -14.05 -17.56
C PHE A 328 -36.76 -12.61 -17.52
N THR A 329 -37.13 -11.86 -16.48
CA THR A 329 -36.67 -10.48 -16.28
C THR A 329 -35.57 -10.44 -15.23
N ALA A 330 -34.36 -10.04 -15.61
CA ALA A 330 -33.28 -9.73 -14.68
C ALA A 330 -33.50 -8.31 -14.12
N VAL A 331 -33.73 -8.22 -12.81
CA VAL A 331 -33.97 -6.96 -12.10
C VAL A 331 -32.66 -6.48 -11.51
N PHE A 332 -32.37 -5.21 -11.74
CA PHE A 332 -31.24 -4.47 -11.23
C PHE A 332 -31.72 -3.20 -10.53
N GLN A 333 -30.89 -2.63 -9.68
CA GLN A 333 -31.11 -1.32 -9.09
C GLN A 333 -29.81 -0.53 -9.09
N LEU A 334 -29.91 0.80 -8.98
CA LEU A 334 -28.73 1.64 -8.80
C LEU A 334 -27.97 1.16 -7.56
N SER A 335 -26.67 1.03 -7.74
CA SER A 335 -25.73 0.77 -6.66
C SER A 335 -25.28 2.11 -6.07
N GLU A 336 -24.92 2.11 -4.78
CA GLU A 336 -24.29 3.27 -4.15
C GLU A 336 -22.82 3.41 -4.58
N GLU A 337 -22.29 2.41 -5.27
CA GLU A 337 -20.93 2.33 -5.80
C GLU A 337 -20.88 1.66 -7.16
N VAL A 338 -19.89 2.02 -7.97
CA VAL A 338 -19.68 1.50 -9.31
C VAL A 338 -18.77 0.28 -9.25
N LEU A 339 -19.29 -0.91 -9.54
CA LEU A 339 -18.48 -2.12 -9.61
C LEU A 339 -17.52 -2.06 -10.80
N LEU A 340 -16.22 -2.18 -10.55
CA LEU A 340 -15.20 -2.30 -11.58
C LEU A 340 -15.16 -3.74 -12.13
N PRO A 341 -14.91 -3.92 -13.44
CA PRO A 341 -14.68 -5.26 -14.00
C PRO A 341 -13.37 -5.85 -13.45
N ASP A 342 -13.28 -7.18 -13.40
CA ASP A 342 -12.05 -7.86 -12.94
C ASP A 342 -10.84 -7.57 -13.85
N VAL A 343 -11.06 -7.24 -15.12
CA VAL A 343 -10.00 -6.96 -16.10
C VAL A 343 -10.35 -5.71 -16.93
N ILE A 344 -9.39 -4.80 -17.04
CA ILE A 344 -9.42 -3.62 -17.90
C ILE A 344 -8.56 -3.88 -19.14
N THR A 345 -9.22 -4.05 -20.28
CA THR A 345 -8.58 -4.34 -21.59
C THR A 345 -8.64 -3.16 -22.57
N GLU A 346 -9.11 -2.01 -22.10
CA GLU A 346 -9.16 -0.76 -22.88
C GLU A 346 -8.94 0.45 -21.96
N ASN A 347 -8.50 1.57 -22.52
CA ASN A 347 -8.28 2.80 -21.77
C ASN A 347 -9.55 3.23 -21.03
N THR A 348 -9.48 3.29 -19.70
CA THR A 348 -10.62 3.50 -18.81
C THR A 348 -10.37 4.74 -17.94
N LEU A 349 -11.39 5.59 -17.81
CA LEU A 349 -11.37 6.80 -16.98
C LEU A 349 -12.39 6.69 -15.85
N LEU A 350 -11.95 6.87 -14.61
CA LEU A 350 -12.82 6.96 -13.43
C LEU A 350 -13.01 8.42 -13.00
N THR A 351 -14.24 8.78 -12.63
CA THR A 351 -14.65 10.14 -12.25
C THR A 351 -15.38 10.14 -10.92
N ASN A 352 -15.28 11.22 -10.14
CA ASN A 352 -15.76 11.31 -8.75
C ASN A 352 -17.28 11.47 -8.58
N GLU A 353 -18.09 11.01 -9.53
CA GLU A 353 -19.55 11.05 -9.41
C GLU A 353 -20.06 10.10 -8.31
N GLN A 354 -19.40 8.95 -8.14
CA GLN A 354 -19.69 7.90 -7.16
C GLN A 354 -18.40 7.15 -6.79
N PRO A 355 -18.34 6.50 -5.60
CA PRO A 355 -17.24 5.59 -5.28
C PRO A 355 -17.26 4.37 -6.20
N TYR A 356 -16.10 3.77 -6.42
CA TYR A 356 -15.93 2.51 -7.15
C TYR A 356 -15.64 1.38 -6.16
N ALA A 357 -16.12 0.19 -6.46
CA ALA A 357 -15.79 -1.00 -5.68
C ALA A 357 -15.19 -2.07 -6.57
N VAL A 358 -14.12 -2.67 -6.06
CA VAL A 358 -13.44 -3.82 -6.63
C VAL A 358 -13.98 -5.05 -5.88
N VAL A 359 -14.32 -6.12 -6.61
CA VAL A 359 -14.98 -7.30 -6.02
C VAL A 359 -14.00 -8.45 -5.74
N GLN A 360 -12.90 -8.48 -6.48
CA GLN A 360 -11.78 -9.42 -6.39
C GLN A 360 -10.52 -8.71 -6.95
N ASP A 361 -9.49 -9.40 -7.42
CA ASP A 361 -8.38 -8.71 -8.09
C ASP A 361 -8.84 -7.94 -9.34
N LEU A 362 -8.29 -6.73 -9.52
CA LEU A 362 -8.46 -5.88 -10.70
C LEU A 362 -7.16 -5.89 -11.51
N THR A 363 -7.19 -6.42 -12.73
CA THR A 363 -6.03 -6.41 -13.64
C THR A 363 -6.15 -5.34 -14.72
N ILE A 364 -5.15 -4.47 -14.85
CA ILE A 364 -4.99 -3.57 -16.00
C ILE A 364 -4.08 -4.27 -17.00
N SER A 365 -4.65 -4.74 -18.11
CA SER A 365 -3.91 -5.51 -19.12
C SER A 365 -2.88 -4.65 -19.87
N SER A 366 -1.82 -5.30 -20.34
CA SER A 366 -0.82 -4.66 -21.20
C SER A 366 -1.45 -3.93 -22.38
N GLY A 367 -0.93 -2.74 -22.70
CA GLY A 367 -1.46 -1.86 -23.76
C GLY A 367 -2.73 -1.08 -23.40
N SER A 368 -3.24 -1.23 -22.17
CA SER A 368 -4.38 -0.47 -21.64
C SER A 368 -3.96 0.44 -20.48
N SER A 369 -4.77 1.46 -20.19
CA SER A 369 -4.56 2.36 -19.05
C SER A 369 -5.81 2.49 -18.19
N LEU A 370 -5.62 2.61 -16.87
CA LEU A 370 -6.62 3.08 -15.93
C LEU A 370 -6.24 4.49 -15.46
N THR A 371 -7.09 5.47 -15.75
CA THR A 371 -6.94 6.84 -15.24
C THR A 371 -7.95 7.12 -14.15
N ILE A 372 -7.49 7.54 -12.98
CA ILE A 372 -8.30 7.89 -11.81
C ILE A 372 -8.24 9.41 -11.62
N SER A 373 -9.40 10.07 -11.71
CA SER A 373 -9.50 11.54 -11.52
C SER A 373 -9.48 11.94 -10.04
N GLU A 374 -9.31 13.23 -9.77
CA GLU A 374 -9.37 13.80 -8.42
C GLU A 374 -10.65 13.43 -7.66
N GLY A 375 -10.52 13.20 -6.35
CA GLY A 375 -11.63 12.89 -5.45
C GLY A 375 -12.30 11.53 -5.67
N VAL A 376 -11.79 10.68 -6.57
CA VAL A 376 -12.31 9.32 -6.73
C VAL A 376 -11.93 8.46 -5.53
N GLU A 377 -12.92 7.73 -5.01
CA GLU A 377 -12.73 6.71 -3.97
C GLU A 377 -12.86 5.32 -4.59
N ILE A 378 -11.85 4.47 -4.41
CA ILE A 378 -11.86 3.05 -4.75
C ILE A 378 -11.87 2.24 -3.46
N ARG A 379 -12.83 1.34 -3.36
CA ARG A 379 -12.99 0.42 -2.24
C ARG A 379 -12.56 -0.98 -2.65
N MET A 380 -11.57 -1.51 -1.94
CA MET A 380 -10.94 -2.78 -2.22
C MET A 380 -11.49 -3.88 -1.32
N PRO A 381 -11.72 -5.10 -1.83
CA PRO A 381 -12.14 -6.23 -1.01
C PRO A 381 -10.96 -6.74 -0.19
N GLU A 382 -11.24 -7.55 0.83
CA GLU A 382 -10.20 -8.20 1.64
C GLU A 382 -9.28 -9.03 0.74
N GLU A 383 -7.95 -8.87 0.89
CA GLU A 383 -6.90 -9.46 0.05
C GLU A 383 -6.95 -9.10 -1.46
N GLY A 384 -7.85 -8.22 -1.90
CA GLY A 384 -7.97 -7.84 -3.31
C GLY A 384 -6.86 -6.90 -3.76
N ASN A 385 -6.34 -7.13 -4.96
CA ASN A 385 -5.20 -6.40 -5.52
C ASN A 385 -5.59 -5.54 -6.73
N ILE A 386 -4.80 -4.51 -7.00
CA ILE A 386 -4.76 -3.87 -8.34
C ILE A 386 -3.46 -4.30 -9.01
N ILE A 387 -3.57 -5.14 -10.04
CA ILE A 387 -2.45 -5.70 -10.80
C ILE A 387 -2.28 -4.87 -12.06
N VAL A 388 -1.09 -4.30 -12.26
CA VAL A 388 -0.79 -3.32 -13.30
C VAL A 388 0.23 -3.94 -14.27
N GLU A 389 -0.26 -4.45 -15.40
CA GLU A 389 0.56 -4.94 -16.55
C GLU A 389 0.58 -3.92 -17.72
N GLY A 390 -0.45 -3.06 -17.78
CA GLY A 390 -0.46 -1.82 -18.55
C GLY A 390 -0.17 -0.63 -17.63
N GLN A 391 -0.82 0.51 -17.84
CA GLN A 391 -0.50 1.75 -17.12
C GLN A 391 -1.57 2.16 -16.08
N LEU A 392 -1.14 2.61 -14.90
CA LEU A 392 -2.00 3.27 -13.91
C LEU A 392 -1.64 4.76 -13.80
N ILE A 393 -2.65 5.62 -13.95
CA ILE A 393 -2.52 7.07 -13.81
C ILE A 393 -3.50 7.55 -12.73
N ILE A 394 -3.01 8.21 -11.68
CA ILE A 394 -3.85 8.84 -10.66
C ILE A 394 -3.58 10.34 -10.65
N ASN A 395 -4.62 11.12 -10.93
CA ASN A 395 -4.58 12.58 -11.06
C ASN A 395 -5.38 13.23 -9.91
N GLY A 396 -5.00 12.93 -8.67
CA GLY A 396 -5.53 13.62 -7.50
C GLY A 396 -5.05 15.07 -7.42
N THR A 397 -5.67 15.85 -6.53
CA THR A 397 -5.22 17.19 -6.14
C THR A 397 -5.07 17.29 -4.63
N GLU A 398 -4.39 18.32 -4.13
CA GLU A 398 -4.26 18.57 -2.68
C GLU A 398 -5.63 18.74 -2.02
N GLU A 399 -6.57 19.44 -2.68
CA GLU A 399 -7.92 19.63 -2.18
C GLU A 399 -8.81 18.40 -2.32
N ASN A 400 -8.61 17.60 -3.38
CA ASN A 400 -9.40 16.40 -3.67
C ASN A 400 -8.48 15.21 -4.00
N PRO A 401 -7.79 14.64 -3.00
CA PRO A 401 -6.96 13.46 -3.25
C PRO A 401 -7.84 12.28 -3.68
N ALA A 402 -7.31 11.45 -4.57
CA ALA A 402 -7.89 10.13 -4.80
C ALA A 402 -7.68 9.26 -3.55
N GLN A 403 -8.56 8.28 -3.32
CA GLN A 403 -8.49 7.42 -2.15
C GLN A 403 -8.60 5.95 -2.56
N ILE A 404 -7.73 5.10 -2.02
CA ILE A 404 -7.87 3.65 -2.11
C ILE A 404 -7.93 3.10 -0.67
N ILE A 405 -9.06 2.50 -0.34
CA ILE A 405 -9.43 2.10 1.02
C ILE A 405 -10.01 0.69 1.04
N SER A 406 -10.04 0.05 2.21
CA SER A 406 -10.78 -1.21 2.41
C SER A 406 -12.29 -0.99 2.27
N HIS A 407 -12.97 -1.93 1.61
CA HIS A 407 -14.43 -1.94 1.45
C HIS A 407 -15.15 -2.25 2.77
N SER A 408 -14.50 -2.98 3.68
CA SER A 408 -15.02 -3.25 5.03
C SER A 408 -14.41 -2.29 6.05
N SER A 409 -15.27 -1.61 6.81
CA SER A 409 -14.86 -0.81 7.98
C SER A 409 -14.90 -1.59 9.30
N ILE A 410 -15.09 -2.91 9.23
CA ILE A 410 -15.22 -3.79 10.41
C ILE A 410 -13.96 -4.62 10.56
N GLY A 411 -13.25 -4.44 11.67
CA GLY A 411 -12.03 -5.20 11.97
C GLY A 411 -10.78 -4.65 11.28
N ASP A 412 -9.71 -5.44 11.29
CA ASP A 412 -8.45 -5.15 10.57
C ASP A 412 -8.50 -5.81 9.18
N ASN A 413 -9.56 -5.51 8.43
CA ASN A 413 -9.77 -6.08 7.10
C ASN A 413 -8.91 -5.32 6.09
N ARG A 414 -7.72 -5.86 5.81
CA ARG A 414 -6.77 -5.30 4.84
C ARG A 414 -7.09 -5.77 3.42
N TRP A 415 -6.95 -4.87 2.46
CA TRP A 415 -6.87 -5.24 1.06
C TRP A 415 -5.42 -5.54 0.68
N GLY A 416 -5.17 -6.13 -0.48
CA GLY A 416 -3.83 -6.55 -0.90
C GLY A 416 -2.90 -5.37 -1.21
N ALA A 417 -2.49 -5.22 -2.46
CA ALA A 417 -1.59 -4.15 -2.86
C ALA A 417 -1.83 -3.61 -4.29
N LEU A 418 -1.18 -2.49 -4.60
CA LEU A 418 -0.89 -2.08 -5.97
C LEU A 418 0.35 -2.84 -6.47
N CYS A 419 0.17 -3.73 -7.44
CA CYS A 419 1.20 -4.63 -7.94
C CYS A 419 1.58 -4.25 -9.38
N PHE A 420 2.70 -3.54 -9.58
CA PHE A 420 3.21 -3.18 -10.91
C PHE A 420 4.15 -4.27 -11.43
N ASN A 421 3.76 -4.90 -12.54
CA ASN A 421 4.41 -6.08 -13.09
C ASN A 421 4.86 -5.82 -14.53
N ASN A 422 6.15 -5.52 -14.68
CA ASN A 422 6.84 -5.38 -15.96
C ASN A 422 6.08 -4.49 -16.98
N ASP A 423 5.68 -3.28 -16.55
CA ASP A 423 4.95 -2.31 -17.39
C ASP A 423 5.87 -1.77 -18.51
N THR A 424 5.29 -1.59 -19.70
CA THR A 424 6.00 -1.01 -20.85
C THR A 424 6.06 0.51 -20.80
N ASP A 425 5.18 1.15 -20.01
CA ASP A 425 5.16 2.59 -19.74
C ASP A 425 5.42 2.90 -18.25
N SER A 426 5.64 4.17 -17.91
CA SER A 426 5.73 4.60 -16.51
C SER A 426 4.35 4.92 -15.95
N SER A 427 4.02 4.35 -14.79
CA SER A 427 2.80 4.68 -14.05
C SER A 427 3.03 5.91 -13.18
N THR A 428 2.08 6.85 -13.19
CA THR A 428 2.20 8.14 -12.47
C THR A 428 1.04 8.30 -11.50
N ILE A 429 1.36 8.47 -10.22
CA ILE A 429 0.40 8.62 -9.14
C ILE A 429 0.63 9.99 -8.51
N SER A 430 -0.40 10.82 -8.46
CA SER A 430 -0.36 12.15 -7.85
C SER A 430 -1.52 12.32 -6.85
N HIS A 431 -1.22 12.79 -5.64
CA HIS A 431 -2.20 13.06 -4.57
C HIS A 431 -3.15 11.90 -4.30
N LEU A 432 -2.59 10.78 -3.85
CA LEU A 432 -3.31 9.59 -3.42
C LEU A 432 -3.22 9.44 -1.90
N ARG A 433 -4.36 9.16 -1.26
CA ARG A 433 -4.40 8.57 0.09
C ARG A 433 -4.57 7.07 -0.02
N LEU A 434 -3.63 6.33 0.54
CA LEU A 434 -3.61 4.88 0.52
C LEU A 434 -3.60 4.36 1.96
N THR A 435 -4.62 3.60 2.34
CA THR A 435 -4.77 3.05 3.70
C THR A 435 -5.37 1.66 3.71
N GLY A 436 -4.95 0.84 4.70
CA GLY A 436 -5.49 -0.51 4.92
C GLY A 436 -5.01 -1.55 3.92
N ALA A 437 -3.86 -1.32 3.26
CA ALA A 437 -3.23 -2.29 2.36
C ALA A 437 -2.31 -3.27 3.12
N SER A 438 -2.12 -4.48 2.61
CA SER A 438 -1.23 -5.51 3.14
C SER A 438 -0.09 -5.79 2.15
N THR A 439 -0.04 -7.02 1.63
CA THR A 439 0.93 -7.50 0.63
C THR A 439 0.20 -7.85 -0.66
N GLY A 440 0.94 -7.92 -1.76
CA GLY A 440 0.35 -8.19 -3.07
C GLY A 440 0.07 -9.67 -3.37
N VAL A 441 -0.25 -9.96 -4.63
CA VAL A 441 -0.67 -11.28 -5.15
C VAL A 441 0.27 -12.42 -4.74
N ASP A 442 1.58 -12.17 -4.76
CA ASP A 442 2.60 -13.06 -4.23
C ASP A 442 3.39 -12.30 -3.15
N PRO A 443 3.14 -12.53 -1.85
CA PRO A 443 3.78 -11.81 -0.76
C PRO A 443 5.31 -11.95 -0.70
N ILE A 444 5.90 -12.93 -1.41
CA ILE A 444 7.36 -13.08 -1.49
C ILE A 444 7.96 -11.99 -2.41
N VAL A 445 7.23 -11.66 -3.47
CA VAL A 445 7.63 -10.73 -4.53
C VAL A 445 7.03 -9.33 -4.29
N HIS A 446 5.74 -9.26 -3.99
CA HIS A 446 4.98 -8.04 -3.79
C HIS A 446 4.83 -7.75 -2.29
N ARG A 447 5.92 -7.28 -1.69
CA ARG A 447 6.00 -7.11 -0.24
C ARG A 447 5.28 -5.86 0.25
N GLY A 448 5.27 -4.80 -0.56
CA GLY A 448 4.69 -3.51 -0.22
C GLY A 448 3.25 -3.33 -0.69
N ALA A 449 2.52 -2.46 0.00
CA ALA A 449 1.24 -1.89 -0.40
C ALA A 449 1.31 -1.23 -1.78
N ILE A 450 2.49 -0.69 -2.12
CA ILE A 450 2.92 -0.41 -3.49
C ILE A 450 4.13 -1.29 -3.78
N SER A 451 3.98 -2.26 -4.67
CA SER A 451 5.05 -3.15 -5.11
C SER A 451 5.34 -2.96 -6.58
N SER A 452 6.56 -2.57 -6.94
CA SER A 452 7.00 -2.35 -8.32
C SER A 452 8.11 -3.31 -8.72
N ILE A 453 7.77 -4.24 -9.62
CA ILE A 453 8.66 -5.32 -10.05
C ILE A 453 9.00 -5.13 -11.52
N HIS A 454 10.28 -4.88 -11.80
CA HIS A 454 10.81 -4.55 -13.13
C HIS A 454 10.02 -3.42 -13.83
N SER A 455 9.47 -2.47 -13.06
CA SER A 455 8.59 -1.40 -13.53
C SER A 455 9.04 -0.03 -13.03
N ASN A 456 8.69 1.03 -13.73
CA ASN A 456 9.03 2.40 -13.36
C ASN A 456 7.80 3.14 -12.81
N ILE A 457 7.92 3.68 -11.59
CA ILE A 457 6.83 4.38 -10.90
C ILE A 457 7.23 5.81 -10.53
N VAL A 458 6.28 6.73 -10.69
CA VAL A 458 6.40 8.14 -10.32
C VAL A 458 5.30 8.46 -9.30
N LEU A 459 5.70 8.81 -8.09
CA LEU A 459 4.83 9.04 -6.94
C LEU A 459 4.96 10.51 -6.48
N ASN A 460 3.89 11.28 -6.57
CA ASN A 460 3.88 12.69 -6.16
C ASN A 460 2.81 12.94 -5.09
N HIS A 461 3.20 13.50 -3.95
CA HIS A 461 2.27 13.91 -2.90
C HIS A 461 1.37 12.77 -2.39
N ILE A 462 1.93 11.59 -2.18
CA ILE A 462 1.20 10.42 -1.70
C ILE A 462 1.17 10.41 -0.17
N GLU A 463 0.05 10.04 0.41
CA GLU A 463 -0.12 9.81 1.85
C GLU A 463 -0.36 8.31 2.07
N ILE A 464 0.59 7.64 2.72
CA ILE A 464 0.52 6.20 3.02
C ILE A 464 0.48 6.03 4.54
N GLU A 465 -0.60 5.44 5.04
CA GLU A 465 -0.79 5.17 6.46
C GLU A 465 -1.51 3.83 6.68
N ASN A 466 -1.34 3.23 7.86
CA ASN A 466 -2.02 1.98 8.23
C ASN A 466 -1.84 0.88 7.14
N VAL A 467 -0.60 0.65 6.71
CA VAL A 467 -0.20 -0.41 5.78
C VAL A 467 0.75 -1.38 6.49
N GLU A 468 0.93 -2.61 5.99
CA GLU A 468 1.90 -3.56 6.58
C GLU A 468 3.34 -3.32 6.13
N PHE A 469 3.50 -2.84 4.90
CA PHE A 469 4.77 -2.47 4.28
C PHE A 469 4.45 -1.38 3.24
N PRO A 470 5.02 -0.17 3.29
CA PRO A 470 4.62 0.90 2.38
C PRO A 470 5.02 0.68 0.91
N ILE A 471 6.32 0.69 0.59
CA ILE A 471 6.80 0.69 -0.79
C ILE A 471 7.97 -0.29 -0.98
N TYR A 472 7.78 -1.24 -1.89
CA TYR A 472 8.81 -2.19 -2.32
C TYR A 472 9.08 -2.06 -3.82
N VAL A 473 10.35 -1.95 -4.21
CA VAL A 473 10.77 -1.83 -5.62
C VAL A 473 11.91 -2.81 -5.90
N GLU A 474 11.79 -3.61 -6.95
CA GLU A 474 12.83 -4.55 -7.37
C GLU A 474 13.06 -4.48 -8.88
N GLY A 475 14.30 -4.23 -9.30
CA GLY A 475 14.71 -4.23 -10.71
C GLY A 475 14.09 -3.12 -11.58
N GLY A 476 13.36 -2.18 -10.97
CA GLY A 476 12.70 -1.04 -11.61
C GLY A 476 13.10 0.29 -10.96
N SER A 477 12.57 1.40 -11.45
CA SER A 477 12.93 2.74 -10.92
C SER A 477 11.80 3.38 -10.12
N ILE A 478 12.17 4.18 -9.13
CA ILE A 478 11.24 4.99 -8.34
C ILE A 478 11.66 6.46 -8.34
N PHE A 479 10.70 7.32 -8.69
CA PHE A 479 10.74 8.74 -8.37
C PHE A 479 9.62 9.03 -7.38
N ILE A 480 9.96 9.49 -6.18
CA ILE A 480 8.99 9.91 -5.18
C ILE A 480 9.30 11.32 -4.68
N ASN A 481 8.27 12.17 -4.69
CA ASN A 481 8.37 13.56 -4.31
C ASN A 481 7.22 13.98 -3.39
N GLY A 482 7.52 14.74 -2.33
CA GLY A 482 6.51 15.47 -1.55
C GLY A 482 5.52 14.59 -0.79
N SER A 483 5.89 13.34 -0.48
CA SER A 483 4.98 12.31 0.08
C SER A 483 5.16 12.13 1.60
N SER A 484 4.14 11.61 2.27
CA SER A 484 4.11 11.33 3.71
C SER A 484 3.87 9.85 3.95
N ILE A 485 4.72 9.19 4.74
CA ILE A 485 4.68 7.74 4.97
C ILE A 485 4.78 7.44 6.47
N ALA A 486 3.85 6.59 6.96
CA ALA A 486 3.83 6.09 8.34
C ALA A 486 3.46 4.59 8.38
N CYS A 487 4.18 3.81 9.19
CA CYS A 487 3.95 2.38 9.36
C CYS A 487 4.36 1.88 10.77
N GLU A 488 3.49 1.08 11.40
CA GLU A 488 3.72 0.55 12.75
C GLU A 488 4.31 -0.87 12.74
N PHE A 489 4.57 -1.43 11.56
CA PHE A 489 5.06 -2.80 11.39
C PHE A 489 6.56 -2.83 11.10
N ILE A 490 7.18 -3.99 11.37
CA ILE A 490 8.60 -4.26 11.07
C ILE A 490 8.77 -4.36 9.56
N CYS A 491 9.29 -3.28 8.95
CA CYS A 491 9.55 -3.18 7.51
C CYS A 491 10.31 -1.89 7.19
N ASP A 492 10.99 -1.84 6.05
CA ASP A 492 11.54 -0.58 5.56
C ASP A 492 10.47 0.18 4.77
N TYR A 493 10.35 1.48 5.02
CA TYR A 493 9.24 2.24 4.46
C TYR A 493 9.36 2.36 2.94
N ILE A 494 10.56 2.64 2.45
CA ILE A 494 10.92 2.54 1.04
C ILE A 494 12.09 1.57 0.94
N ASN A 495 11.86 0.41 0.32
CA ASN A 495 12.89 -0.56 0.04
C ASN A 495 13.10 -0.70 -1.47
N VAL A 496 14.30 -0.39 -1.95
CA VAL A 496 14.66 -0.47 -3.37
C VAL A 496 15.80 -1.47 -3.57
N LYS A 497 15.56 -2.49 -4.39
CA LYS A 497 16.54 -3.50 -4.79
C LYS A 497 16.86 -3.33 -6.28
N GLY A 498 17.84 -2.47 -6.58
CA GLY A 498 18.30 -2.13 -7.92
C GLY A 498 17.41 -1.14 -8.69
N GLY A 499 17.98 -0.52 -9.73
CA GLY A 499 17.32 0.52 -10.55
C GLY A 499 17.72 1.95 -10.14
N ASP A 500 17.01 2.95 -10.69
CA ASP A 500 17.21 4.36 -10.32
C ASP A 500 16.28 4.74 -9.16
N ALA A 501 16.80 5.46 -8.16
CA ALA A 501 16.01 5.97 -7.03
C ALA A 501 16.23 7.47 -6.84
N LEU A 502 15.14 8.25 -6.88
CA LEU A 502 15.11 9.66 -6.50
C LEU A 502 13.99 9.87 -5.48
N ILE A 503 14.38 10.10 -4.23
CA ILE A 503 13.50 10.25 -3.07
C ILE A 503 13.69 11.66 -2.52
N GLU A 504 12.71 12.54 -2.74
CA GLU A 504 12.85 13.94 -2.39
C GLU A 504 11.64 14.59 -1.70
N ASN A 505 11.90 15.54 -0.82
CA ASN A 505 10.87 16.35 -0.14
C ASN A 505 9.82 15.49 0.60
N CYS A 506 10.15 14.27 1.00
CA CYS A 506 9.23 13.36 1.68
C CYS A 506 9.36 13.47 3.21
N THR A 507 8.30 13.08 3.91
CA THR A 507 8.25 13.03 5.38
C THR A 507 7.96 11.61 5.83
N PHE A 508 8.77 11.09 6.75
CA PHE A 508 8.68 9.74 7.28
C PHE A 508 8.45 9.81 8.80
N TYR A 509 7.35 9.22 9.25
CA TYR A 509 7.00 9.12 10.66
C TYR A 509 7.24 7.69 11.12
N GLY A 510 8.37 7.47 11.78
CA GLY A 510 8.80 6.18 12.30
C GLY A 510 8.00 5.71 13.51
N SER A 511 8.35 4.52 13.98
CA SER A 511 7.80 3.90 15.18
C SER A 511 8.91 3.21 15.99
N ASN A 512 8.55 2.48 17.04
CA ASN A 512 9.49 1.66 17.81
C ASN A 512 9.68 0.23 17.23
N ALA A 513 9.20 -0.01 16.01
CA ALA A 513 9.41 -1.27 15.30
C ALA A 513 10.91 -1.51 15.06
N GLN A 514 11.38 -2.69 15.45
CA GLN A 514 12.78 -3.10 15.28
C GLN A 514 13.08 -3.40 13.81
N ASP A 515 14.35 -3.38 13.41
CA ASP A 515 14.79 -3.75 12.06
C ASP A 515 13.95 -3.03 10.98
N THR A 516 13.83 -1.70 11.10
CA THR A 516 12.93 -0.88 10.28
C THR A 516 13.65 0.40 9.89
N ASP A 517 13.86 0.58 8.59
CA ASP A 517 14.52 1.76 8.06
C ASP A 517 13.52 2.68 7.32
N ALA A 518 13.75 3.99 7.34
CA ALA A 518 12.88 4.88 6.55
C ALA A 518 13.12 4.67 5.04
N ILE A 519 14.40 4.47 4.67
CA ILE A 519 14.83 4.26 3.30
C ILE A 519 15.95 3.20 3.31
N ASP A 520 15.75 2.09 2.59
CA ASP A 520 16.75 1.04 2.32
C ASP A 520 17.01 0.98 0.81
N LEU A 521 18.27 1.20 0.40
CA LEU A 521 18.73 1.07 -0.99
C LEU A 521 19.85 0.02 -1.16
N ASP A 522 19.55 -1.06 -1.89
CA ASP A 522 20.53 -2.06 -2.34
C ASP A 522 20.73 -2.02 -3.85
N ASN A 523 21.97 -2.18 -4.30
CA ASN A 523 22.37 -2.25 -5.72
C ASN A 523 21.91 -1.04 -6.54
N VAL A 524 21.73 0.13 -5.91
CA VAL A 524 21.31 1.38 -6.57
C VAL A 524 22.55 2.15 -7.02
N THR A 525 22.55 2.63 -8.27
CA THR A 525 23.65 3.44 -8.82
C THR A 525 23.18 4.88 -9.03
N ASN A 526 23.94 5.86 -8.54
CA ASN A 526 23.62 7.29 -8.60
C ASN A 526 22.26 7.67 -8.00
N GLY A 527 21.83 6.97 -6.94
CA GLY A 527 20.61 7.30 -6.21
C GLY A 527 20.69 8.68 -5.55
N ILE A 528 19.55 9.35 -5.39
CA ILE A 528 19.46 10.66 -4.74
C ILE A 528 18.40 10.63 -3.64
N ILE A 529 18.82 10.95 -2.42
CA ILE A 529 17.94 11.12 -1.25
C ILE A 529 18.12 12.56 -0.76
N ARG A 530 17.13 13.43 -0.96
CA ARG A 530 17.28 14.84 -0.59
C ARG A 530 16.06 15.55 -0.02
N ASN A 531 16.29 16.55 0.83
CA ASN A 531 15.24 17.39 1.41
C ASN A 531 14.17 16.59 2.18
N ASN A 532 14.49 15.39 2.66
CA ASN A 532 13.53 14.57 3.40
C ASN A 532 13.57 14.89 4.89
N ARG A 533 12.45 14.63 5.56
CA ARG A 533 12.25 14.72 7.00
C ARG A 533 12.01 13.33 7.56
N ILE A 534 12.88 12.84 8.43
CA ILE A 534 12.83 11.47 8.96
C ILE A 534 12.80 11.56 10.49
N TYR A 535 11.76 10.99 11.09
CA TYR A 535 11.46 11.15 12.51
C TYR A 535 11.26 9.81 13.20
N ASP A 536 11.87 9.65 14.38
CA ASP A 536 11.52 8.67 15.41
C ASP A 536 11.53 7.18 14.98
N PHE A 537 12.51 6.79 14.15
CA PHE A 537 12.82 5.38 13.87
C PHE A 537 13.58 4.75 15.04
N THR A 538 12.92 4.68 16.19
CA THR A 538 13.55 4.41 17.50
C THR A 538 13.74 2.92 17.84
N GLY A 539 13.31 2.02 16.95
CA GLY A 539 13.51 0.59 17.11
C GLY A 539 14.98 0.18 17.16
N SER A 540 15.26 -1.00 17.71
CA SER A 540 16.62 -1.55 17.67
C SER A 540 17.00 -1.93 16.25
N ASN A 541 18.23 -1.61 15.82
CA ASN A 541 18.73 -1.86 14.46
C ASN A 541 17.82 -1.19 13.40
N SER A 542 17.24 -0.05 13.75
CA SER A 542 16.44 0.80 12.87
C SER A 542 17.24 2.05 12.54
N ASP A 543 17.37 2.31 11.24
CA ASP A 543 18.15 3.39 10.68
C ASP A 543 17.27 4.45 10.02
N GLY A 544 17.75 5.69 9.95
CA GLY A 544 17.07 6.73 9.17
C GLY A 544 17.17 6.42 7.67
N ILE A 545 18.39 6.19 7.21
CA ILE A 545 18.69 5.79 5.83
C ILE A 545 19.70 4.64 5.87
N ASP A 546 19.38 3.49 5.30
CA ASP A 546 20.34 2.40 5.05
C ASP A 546 20.70 2.32 3.58
N ILE A 547 22.00 2.45 3.31
CA ILE A 547 22.59 2.18 2.00
C ILE A 547 23.28 0.83 2.10
N GLY A 548 22.55 -0.21 1.71
CA GLY A 548 22.95 -1.60 1.82
C GLY A 548 23.93 -2.05 0.73
N GLU A 549 23.79 -3.26 0.19
CA GLU A 549 24.82 -3.94 -0.59
C GLU A 549 25.07 -3.33 -1.99
N ASN A 550 26.33 -3.02 -2.29
CA ASN A 550 26.84 -2.62 -3.62
C ASN A 550 26.15 -1.41 -4.27
N SER A 551 25.66 -0.46 -3.49
CA SER A 551 25.13 0.81 -4.00
C SER A 551 26.28 1.79 -4.29
N GLU A 552 26.31 2.40 -5.47
CA GLU A 552 27.44 3.23 -5.94
C GLU A 552 27.01 4.68 -6.22
N GLY A 553 27.73 5.65 -5.65
CA GLY A 553 27.56 7.07 -5.97
C GLY A 553 26.24 7.67 -5.46
N VAL A 554 25.71 7.20 -4.34
CA VAL A 554 24.45 7.73 -3.77
C VAL A 554 24.69 9.11 -3.16
N LEU A 555 23.89 10.10 -3.53
CA LEU A 555 23.88 11.43 -2.94
C LEU A 555 22.80 11.52 -1.86
N ILE A 556 23.21 11.80 -0.62
CA ILE A 556 22.32 12.07 0.50
C ILE A 556 22.49 13.53 0.87
N SER A 557 21.51 14.39 0.60
CA SER A 557 21.70 15.84 0.79
C SER A 557 20.52 16.57 1.39
N SER A 558 20.80 17.53 2.28
CA SER A 558 19.78 18.43 2.83
C SER A 558 18.63 17.72 3.55
N ASN A 559 18.86 16.52 4.09
CA ASN A 559 17.87 15.79 4.88
C ASN A 559 17.95 16.19 6.35
N LEU A 560 16.80 16.16 7.03
CA LEU A 560 16.68 16.30 8.47
C LEU A 560 16.32 14.93 9.07
N ILE A 561 17.20 14.37 9.90
CA ILE A 561 17.05 13.03 10.46
C ILE A 561 17.11 13.15 11.99
N TYR A 562 16.03 12.73 12.65
CA TYR A 562 15.89 12.81 14.10
C TYR A 562 15.57 11.44 14.70
N HIS A 563 16.32 11.08 15.73
CA HIS A 563 16.05 9.93 16.61
C HIS A 563 15.97 8.57 15.89
N ALA A 564 16.99 8.22 15.11
CA ALA A 564 17.17 6.83 14.67
C ALA A 564 17.80 5.98 15.79
N GLY A 565 17.22 4.81 16.07
CA GLY A 565 17.58 3.95 17.20
C GLY A 565 18.96 3.31 17.07
N ASP A 566 19.45 3.06 15.85
CA ASP A 566 20.82 2.62 15.60
C ASP A 566 21.64 3.67 14.83
N LYS A 567 21.40 3.87 13.52
CA LYS A 567 22.14 4.85 12.72
C LYS A 567 21.22 5.88 12.09
N GLY A 568 21.58 7.15 12.19
CA GLY A 568 20.95 8.18 11.36
C GLY A 568 21.12 7.83 9.88
N ILE A 569 22.36 7.46 9.50
CA ILE A 569 22.71 6.96 8.17
C ILE A 569 23.63 5.74 8.28
N SER A 570 23.26 4.65 7.64
CA SER A 570 24.06 3.43 7.52
C SER A 570 24.62 3.30 6.10
N VAL A 571 25.89 2.95 5.99
CA VAL A 571 26.56 2.64 4.72
C VAL A 571 27.28 1.30 4.86
N GLY A 572 26.85 0.32 4.05
CA GLY A 572 27.28 -1.07 4.17
C GLY A 572 27.96 -1.65 2.93
N GLN A 573 28.55 -2.83 3.10
CA GLN A 573 28.91 -3.82 2.07
C GLN A 573 29.37 -3.25 0.71
N GLY A 574 30.49 -2.52 0.73
CA GLY A 574 31.13 -2.00 -0.48
C GLY A 574 30.45 -0.78 -1.13
N SER A 575 29.49 -0.16 -0.46
CA SER A 575 28.76 1.00 -0.99
C SER A 575 29.52 2.31 -0.91
N THR A 576 29.12 3.28 -1.74
CA THR A 576 29.73 4.62 -1.76
C THR A 576 28.68 5.73 -1.73
N VAL A 577 28.89 6.69 -0.83
CA VAL A 577 27.95 7.81 -0.62
C VAL A 577 28.66 9.16 -0.59
N THR A 578 27.94 10.21 -0.99
CA THR A 578 28.27 11.61 -0.70
C THR A 578 27.19 12.19 0.18
N LEU A 579 27.57 12.71 1.34
CA LEU A 579 26.69 13.41 2.27
C LEU A 579 26.96 14.91 2.19
N ASP A 580 25.95 15.70 1.83
CA ASP A 580 26.07 17.17 1.76
C ASP A 580 24.89 17.86 2.45
N ARG A 581 25.15 18.70 3.46
CA ARG A 581 24.12 19.55 4.10
C ARG A 581 23.03 18.82 4.90
N ASN A 582 23.31 17.62 5.42
CA ASN A 582 22.35 16.92 6.28
C ASN A 582 22.49 17.35 7.75
N LEU A 583 21.34 17.39 8.44
CA LEU A 583 21.26 17.52 9.89
C LEU A 583 20.83 16.18 10.49
N VAL A 584 21.68 15.59 11.33
CA VAL A 584 21.41 14.30 11.99
C VAL A 584 21.48 14.47 13.50
N VAL A 585 20.36 14.18 14.17
CA VAL A 585 20.17 14.47 15.59
C VAL A 585 19.74 13.23 16.37
N GLY A 586 20.44 12.95 17.47
CA GLY A 586 19.95 12.00 18.47
C GLY A 586 19.99 10.53 18.08
N SER A 587 20.94 10.10 17.26
CA SER A 587 21.16 8.70 16.90
C SER A 587 22.34 8.08 17.67
N ASN A 588 22.36 6.76 17.82
CA ASN A 588 23.51 6.07 18.41
C ASN A 588 24.76 6.30 17.53
N HIS A 589 24.65 6.09 16.23
CA HIS A 589 25.62 6.60 15.26
C HIS A 589 24.98 7.66 14.36
N GLY A 590 25.59 8.83 14.21
CA GLY A 590 25.12 9.81 13.24
C GLY A 590 25.22 9.25 11.82
N ILE A 591 26.41 8.77 11.45
CA ILE A 591 26.65 7.91 10.29
C ILE A 591 27.61 6.75 10.65
N ALA A 592 27.32 5.55 10.15
CA ALA A 592 28.22 4.39 10.24
C ALA A 592 28.59 3.85 8.86
N ILE A 593 29.89 3.87 8.54
CA ILE A 593 30.49 3.37 7.29
C ILE A 593 31.19 2.04 7.57
N LYS A 594 30.74 0.96 6.91
CA LYS A 594 31.12 -0.42 7.27
C LYS A 594 31.51 -1.28 6.07
N ASP A 595 32.30 -2.32 6.30
CA ASP A 595 32.49 -3.42 5.35
C ASP A 595 32.97 -3.00 3.94
N ASN A 596 34.14 -2.35 3.86
CA ASN A 596 34.75 -1.80 2.64
C ASN A 596 33.93 -0.72 1.92
N SER A 597 32.98 -0.08 2.60
CA SER A 597 32.27 1.09 2.08
C SER A 597 33.06 2.39 2.28
N ALA A 598 32.65 3.44 1.55
CA ALA A 598 33.24 4.75 1.65
C ALA A 598 32.22 5.90 1.65
N ALA A 599 32.51 6.97 2.40
CA ALA A 599 31.71 8.18 2.42
C ALA A 599 32.57 9.44 2.24
N TYR A 600 32.09 10.36 1.42
CA TYR A 600 32.53 11.76 1.43
C TYR A 600 31.49 12.59 2.19
N VAL A 601 31.88 13.13 3.35
CA VAL A 601 30.99 13.84 4.28
C VAL A 601 31.37 15.31 4.29
N ILE A 602 30.57 16.16 3.66
CA ILE A 602 30.84 17.59 3.51
C ILE A 602 29.67 18.46 3.99
N ASN A 603 29.95 19.56 4.70
CA ASN A 603 28.93 20.52 5.13
C ASN A 603 27.80 19.86 5.94
N ASN A 604 28.04 18.92 6.85
CA ASN A 604 26.95 18.30 7.64
C ASN A 604 26.97 18.80 9.09
N THR A 605 25.85 18.68 9.80
CA THR A 605 25.77 18.91 11.25
C THR A 605 25.28 17.65 11.93
N PHE A 606 26.09 17.10 12.82
CA PHE A 606 25.74 15.99 13.70
C PHE A 606 25.63 16.53 15.12
N PHE A 607 24.43 16.43 15.70
CA PHE A 607 24.12 16.98 17.02
C PHE A 607 23.56 15.91 17.94
N TYR A 608 24.09 15.80 19.16
CA TYR A 608 23.53 14.92 20.18
C TYR A 608 23.49 13.43 19.81
N ASN A 609 24.42 12.98 18.96
CA ASN A 609 24.60 11.56 18.65
C ASN A 609 25.50 10.90 19.71
N ASP A 610 25.43 9.59 19.92
CA ASP A 610 26.42 8.94 20.80
C ASP A 610 27.82 8.99 20.17
N THR A 611 27.92 8.52 18.93
CA THR A 611 29.08 8.78 18.07
C THR A 611 28.64 9.42 16.76
N ALA A 612 29.16 10.60 16.42
CA ALA A 612 28.71 11.29 15.20
C ALA A 612 29.10 10.53 13.92
N ILE A 613 30.36 10.12 13.77
CA ILE A 613 30.85 9.42 12.58
C ILE A 613 31.64 8.18 12.99
N SER A 614 31.29 7.01 12.45
CA SER A 614 31.93 5.74 12.77
C SER A 614 32.35 4.97 11.51
N CYS A 615 33.58 4.45 11.50
CA CYS A 615 34.07 3.52 10.49
C CYS A 615 34.53 2.22 11.15
N TYR A 616 33.97 1.07 10.76
CA TYR A 616 34.34 -0.22 11.35
C TYR A 616 33.98 -1.42 10.48
N GLU A 617 34.59 -2.56 10.75
CA GLU A 617 34.17 -3.87 10.21
C GLU A 617 32.97 -4.40 11.01
N LYS A 618 31.80 -4.53 10.37
CA LYS A 618 30.59 -5.14 10.97
C LYS A 618 30.58 -6.65 10.73
N ASN A 619 30.92 -7.05 9.51
CA ASN A 619 30.93 -8.45 9.08
C ASN A 619 32.37 -8.96 8.99
N GLU A 620 32.70 -10.06 9.68
CA GLU A 620 34.07 -10.62 9.72
C GLU A 620 34.60 -10.90 8.30
N GLY A 621 35.73 -10.26 7.94
CA GLY A 621 36.34 -10.35 6.61
C GLY A 621 35.76 -9.38 5.58
N GLY A 622 34.78 -8.56 5.97
CA GLY A 622 34.18 -7.51 5.17
C GLY A 622 35.04 -6.25 5.04
N GLY A 623 36.08 -6.10 5.85
CA GLY A 623 36.95 -4.91 5.86
C GLY A 623 36.35 -3.71 6.61
N GLY A 624 37.15 -2.67 6.85
CA GLY A 624 36.68 -1.45 7.53
C GLY A 624 36.02 -0.44 6.59
N GLY A 625 35.47 0.63 7.16
CA GLY A 625 34.94 1.78 6.42
C GLY A 625 35.99 2.86 6.16
N THR A 626 35.77 3.68 5.13
CA THR A 626 36.60 4.88 4.87
C THR A 626 35.76 6.15 4.82
N ALA A 627 36.15 7.20 5.54
CA ALA A 627 35.49 8.50 5.48
C ALA A 627 36.46 9.66 5.26
N GLU A 628 36.07 10.58 4.38
CA GLU A 628 36.68 11.91 4.26
C GLU A 628 35.67 12.94 4.73
N ILE A 629 36.03 13.71 5.77
CA ILE A 629 35.14 14.64 6.48
C ILE A 629 35.66 16.06 6.29
N VAL A 630 34.82 16.94 5.75
CA VAL A 630 35.13 18.33 5.41
C VAL A 630 33.99 19.25 5.84
N ASN A 631 34.29 20.48 6.30
CA ASN A 631 33.28 21.51 6.60
C ASN A 631 32.14 21.06 7.52
N THR A 632 32.37 20.14 8.45
CA THR A 632 31.30 19.49 9.22
C THR A 632 31.32 19.98 10.67
N ILE A 633 30.15 20.03 11.32
CA ILE A 633 30.03 20.29 12.76
C ILE A 633 29.65 18.99 13.48
N LEU A 634 30.45 18.61 14.48
CA LEU A 634 30.22 17.47 15.36
C LEU A 634 30.04 18.01 16.79
N SER A 635 28.80 18.08 17.28
CA SER A 635 28.50 18.82 18.51
C SER A 635 27.66 18.03 19.51
N ASN A 636 27.99 18.20 20.80
CA ASN A 636 27.32 17.56 21.94
C ASN A 636 27.23 16.02 21.82
N ASN A 637 28.26 15.39 21.27
CA ASN A 637 28.30 13.93 21.17
C ASN A 637 28.43 13.29 22.56
N LEU A 638 27.70 12.20 22.82
CA LEU A 638 27.66 11.58 24.15
C LEU A 638 28.93 10.77 24.47
N SER A 639 29.53 10.14 23.46
CA SER A 639 30.74 9.32 23.61
C SER A 639 31.93 9.84 22.79
N SER A 640 31.79 10.03 21.47
CA SER A 640 32.91 10.46 20.61
C SER A 640 32.46 11.22 19.36
N SER A 641 33.31 12.08 18.79
CA SER A 641 32.99 12.74 17.51
C SER A 641 33.31 11.82 16.33
N VAL A 642 34.47 11.15 16.36
CA VAL A 642 34.86 10.19 15.33
C VAL A 642 35.39 8.88 15.93
N TYR A 643 34.99 7.76 15.33
CA TYR A 643 35.48 6.42 15.69
C TYR A 643 35.96 5.66 14.46
N ALA A 644 37.14 5.04 14.55
CA ALA A 644 37.68 4.12 13.54
C ALA A 644 38.33 2.90 14.20
N ASP A 645 38.01 1.70 13.72
CA ASP A 645 38.73 0.48 14.12
C ASP A 645 40.08 0.32 13.38
N GLU A 646 40.80 -0.78 13.65
CA GLU A 646 42.13 -1.04 13.05
C GLU A 646 42.10 -1.30 11.53
N LEU A 647 40.92 -1.56 10.97
CA LEU A 647 40.73 -1.86 9.54
C LEU A 647 40.18 -0.65 8.76
N SER A 648 39.85 0.43 9.45
CA SER A 648 39.17 1.59 8.92
C SER A 648 40.10 2.80 8.79
N ALA A 649 39.67 3.79 7.99
CA ALA A 649 40.41 5.03 7.80
C ALA A 649 39.48 6.24 7.83
N ILE A 650 39.88 7.29 8.55
CA ILE A 650 39.18 8.57 8.59
C ILE A 650 40.19 9.69 8.35
N SER A 651 39.85 10.64 7.50
CA SER A 651 40.54 11.93 7.38
C SER A 651 39.58 13.07 7.64
N VAL A 652 39.99 14.01 8.48
CA VAL A 652 39.18 15.17 8.89
C VAL A 652 39.89 16.45 8.49
N SER A 653 39.17 17.40 7.92
CA SER A 653 39.67 18.77 7.70
C SER A 653 38.53 19.78 7.80
N TYR A 654 38.85 21.03 8.15
CA TYR A 654 37.91 22.14 8.25
C TYR A 654 36.63 21.77 9.00
N THR A 655 36.75 21.00 10.09
CA THR A 655 35.62 20.45 10.85
C THR A 655 35.72 20.93 12.28
N LEU A 656 34.58 21.33 12.85
CA LEU A 656 34.47 21.67 14.26
C LEU A 656 34.02 20.45 15.07
N SER A 657 34.66 20.24 16.21
CA SER A 657 34.22 19.34 17.27
C SER A 657 34.28 20.06 18.62
N ASP A 658 33.28 19.88 19.48
CA ASP A 658 33.24 20.47 20.83
C ASP A 658 33.58 19.45 21.94
N SER A 659 33.64 18.16 21.62
CA SER A 659 33.92 17.07 22.56
C SER A 659 35.35 16.56 22.49
N GLU A 660 36.00 16.66 21.33
CA GLU A 660 37.40 16.26 21.14
C GLU A 660 38.15 17.11 20.11
N LEU A 661 39.47 17.22 20.27
CA LEU A 661 40.36 17.87 19.30
C LEU A 661 40.70 16.90 18.18
N LEU A 662 40.34 17.25 16.94
CA LEU A 662 40.55 16.41 15.76
C LEU A 662 41.82 16.80 14.98
N ASP A 663 42.64 15.81 14.66
CA ASP A 663 43.80 15.98 13.79
C ASP A 663 43.37 16.30 12.34
N GLY A 664 44.03 17.27 11.71
CA GLY A 664 43.70 17.69 10.35
C GLY A 664 43.98 19.17 10.08
N GLU A 665 43.90 19.56 8.82
CA GLU A 665 43.99 20.98 8.42
C GLU A 665 42.68 21.69 8.75
N GLY A 666 42.73 22.91 9.30
CA GLY A 666 41.55 23.75 9.49
C GLY A 666 40.55 23.32 10.58
N ASN A 667 40.77 22.20 11.28
CA ASN A 667 39.85 21.75 12.33
C ASN A 667 39.81 22.70 13.53
N LEU A 668 38.63 22.81 14.14
CA LEU A 668 38.37 23.64 15.31
C LEU A 668 37.95 22.78 16.51
N PHE A 669 38.50 23.09 17.70
CA PHE A 669 38.04 22.56 18.97
C PHE A 669 37.43 23.69 19.80
N SER A 670 36.12 23.88 19.65
CA SER A 670 35.37 25.02 20.20
C SER A 670 33.88 24.69 20.24
N ASP A 671 33.11 25.47 20.99
CA ASP A 671 31.65 25.51 20.88
C ASP A 671 31.23 26.10 19.52
N PRO A 672 30.32 25.46 18.75
CA PRO A 672 29.79 25.99 17.50
C PRO A 672 28.96 27.26 17.67
N LEU A 673 28.46 27.57 18.86
CA LEU A 673 27.56 28.69 19.15
C LEU A 673 26.28 28.67 18.29
N PHE A 674 25.46 27.64 18.49
CA PHE A 674 24.10 27.59 17.93
C PHE A 674 23.19 28.66 18.55
N ILE A 675 22.20 29.16 17.79
CA ILE A 675 21.26 30.21 18.22
C ILE A 675 20.48 29.79 19.47
N ASP A 676 19.85 28.59 19.45
CA ASP A 676 19.16 28.02 20.60
C ASP A 676 19.05 26.50 20.48
N GLN A 677 20.04 25.81 21.04
CA GLN A 677 20.07 24.35 21.04
C GLN A 677 18.93 23.69 21.83
N THR A 678 18.26 24.39 22.75
CA THR A 678 17.20 23.81 23.59
C THR A 678 15.92 23.53 22.83
N ILE A 679 15.76 24.19 21.69
CA ILE A 679 14.64 24.01 20.76
C ILE A 679 15.10 23.50 19.39
N TYR A 680 16.32 22.95 19.30
CA TYR A 680 16.99 22.56 18.06
C TYR A 680 17.11 23.69 17.01
N ASN A 681 17.14 24.95 17.42
CA ASN A 681 17.57 26.02 16.51
C ASN A 681 19.10 25.98 16.37
N LEU A 682 19.56 25.05 15.54
CA LEU A 682 20.96 24.76 15.25
C LEU A 682 21.54 25.66 14.15
N GLY A 683 20.91 26.81 13.89
CA GLY A 683 21.51 27.86 13.09
C GLY A 683 22.71 28.45 13.83
N LEU A 684 23.72 28.93 13.11
CA LEU A 684 24.90 29.55 13.71
C LEU A 684 24.59 30.97 14.21
N ASP A 685 24.98 31.30 15.44
CA ASP A 685 25.01 32.68 15.90
C ASP A 685 26.04 33.48 15.10
N SER A 686 25.79 34.78 14.90
CA SER A 686 26.69 35.69 14.17
C SER A 686 28.13 35.77 14.72
N SER A 687 28.36 35.30 15.94
CA SER A 687 29.68 35.22 16.58
C SER A 687 30.31 33.83 16.54
N SER A 688 29.67 32.87 15.87
CA SER A 688 30.14 31.50 15.74
C SER A 688 31.53 31.42 15.12
N PRO A 689 32.42 30.55 15.64
CA PRO A 689 33.72 30.30 15.03
C PRO A 689 33.63 29.50 13.73
N CYS A 690 32.47 28.94 13.40
CA CYS A 690 32.23 28.20 12.16
C CYS A 690 31.98 29.10 10.95
N ILE A 691 31.70 30.39 11.15
CA ILE A 691 31.42 31.34 10.07
C ILE A 691 32.71 31.68 9.32
N ASP A 692 32.68 31.61 7.99
CA ASP A 692 33.80 31.86 7.07
C ASP A 692 35.05 30.98 7.35
N ALA A 693 34.87 29.84 8.00
CA ALA A 693 35.97 29.04 8.56
C ALA A 693 36.20 27.68 7.87
N GLY A 694 35.35 27.32 6.91
CA GLY A 694 35.46 26.10 6.13
C GLY A 694 36.63 26.12 5.13
N ASP A 695 36.69 25.06 4.35
CA ASP A 695 37.69 24.84 3.31
C ASP A 695 37.61 25.94 2.24
N PRO A 696 38.68 26.73 2.02
CA PRO A 696 38.68 27.80 1.03
C PRO A 696 38.59 27.31 -0.42
N ASP A 697 38.83 26.02 -0.68
CA ASP A 697 38.68 25.41 -2.01
C ASP A 697 37.26 24.85 -2.25
N SER A 698 36.40 24.81 -1.22
CA SER A 698 34.99 24.43 -1.34
C SER A 698 34.15 25.51 -2.03
N GLN A 699 32.91 25.16 -2.39
CA GLN A 699 31.98 26.14 -2.96
C GLN A 699 31.70 27.26 -1.93
N PRO A 700 31.91 28.55 -2.28
CA PRO A 700 31.67 29.66 -1.36
C PRO A 700 30.18 29.79 -1.02
N ASP A 701 29.90 30.44 0.11
CA ASP A 701 28.54 30.73 0.53
C ASP A 701 27.84 31.72 -0.42
N GLU A 702 26.52 31.88 -0.27
CA GLU A 702 25.69 32.68 -1.17
C GLU A 702 26.13 34.15 -1.26
N ASP A 703 26.77 34.69 -0.21
CA ASP A 703 27.30 36.05 -0.18
C ASP A 703 28.72 36.17 -0.77
N GLY A 704 29.33 35.04 -1.14
CA GLY A 704 30.65 34.91 -1.75
C GLY A 704 31.81 34.85 -0.75
N SER A 705 31.54 34.67 0.53
CA SER A 705 32.57 34.40 1.55
C SER A 705 33.14 32.97 1.45
N ILE A 706 34.09 32.63 2.33
CA ILE A 706 34.58 31.25 2.47
C ILE A 706 33.42 30.42 3.05
N ALA A 707 33.27 29.17 2.63
CA ALA A 707 32.20 28.31 3.14
C ALA A 707 32.17 28.25 4.67
N ASP A 708 30.98 28.35 5.26
CA ASP A 708 30.72 28.02 6.65
C ASP A 708 30.88 26.51 6.90
N MET A 709 31.21 26.12 8.13
CA MET A 709 31.09 24.72 8.55
C MET A 709 29.64 24.39 8.92
N GLY A 710 29.17 23.20 8.56
CA GLY A 710 27.86 22.66 8.97
C GLY A 710 26.79 22.61 7.87
N ALA A 711 25.61 22.12 8.25
CA ALA A 711 24.49 21.81 7.35
C ALA A 711 23.83 23.00 6.62
N TYR A 712 24.15 24.24 7.00
CA TYR A 712 23.38 25.43 6.63
C TYR A 712 21.87 25.24 6.92
N TYR A 713 21.54 25.20 8.20
CA TYR A 713 20.20 24.92 8.71
C TYR A 713 19.37 26.19 8.88
N ILE A 714 18.09 26.15 8.44
CA ILE A 714 17.13 27.23 8.64
C ILE A 714 16.05 26.80 9.64
N TYR A 715 15.96 27.58 10.71
CA TYR A 715 14.88 27.68 11.69
C TYR A 715 13.46 27.37 11.21
N ASP A 716 12.87 26.18 11.39
CA ASP A 716 11.41 26.00 11.30
C ASP A 716 10.85 25.19 12.47
N ALA A 717 9.83 25.72 13.14
CA ALA A 717 9.19 25.05 14.27
C ALA A 717 8.36 23.84 13.83
N ASP A 718 7.89 23.82 12.57
CA ASP A 718 7.10 22.70 12.03
C ASP A 718 7.99 21.49 11.64
N ASP A 719 9.32 21.65 11.62
CA ASP A 719 10.27 20.55 11.41
C ASP A 719 10.38 19.60 12.61
N TYR A 720 9.71 19.91 13.73
CA TYR A 720 9.78 19.17 15.00
C TYR A 720 8.37 18.73 15.46
N PRO A 721 7.78 17.69 14.85
CA PRO A 721 6.45 17.19 15.24
C PRO A 721 6.45 16.42 16.58
N PHE A 722 7.59 16.32 17.26
CA PHE A 722 7.81 15.62 18.53
C PHE A 722 8.25 16.59 19.65
N GLU A 723 8.26 16.11 20.89
CA GLU A 723 8.69 16.91 22.04
C GLU A 723 10.22 17.15 21.98
N ILE A 724 10.63 18.42 21.96
CA ILE A 724 12.06 18.83 21.89
C ILE A 724 12.68 18.96 23.31
N PRO A 725 14.02 18.90 23.47
CA PRO A 725 14.70 18.83 24.77
C PRO A 725 14.26 19.88 25.80
N GLY A 726 14.07 21.14 25.39
CA GLY A 726 13.61 22.21 26.26
C GLY A 726 12.20 22.00 26.83
N GLN A 727 11.34 21.25 26.13
CA GLN A 727 10.02 20.82 26.58
C GLN A 727 10.09 19.56 27.45
N LEU A 728 11.05 18.65 27.19
CA LEU A 728 11.26 17.47 28.02
C LEU A 728 11.81 17.85 29.41
N ILE A 729 12.70 18.84 29.48
CA ILE A 729 13.20 19.39 30.75
C ILE A 729 12.08 19.98 31.62
N ASP A 730 10.99 20.50 31.04
CA ASP A 730 9.81 20.98 31.79
C ASP A 730 9.09 19.86 32.56
N GLN A 731 9.37 18.59 32.24
CA GLN A 731 8.73 17.45 32.88
C GLN A 731 9.52 16.92 34.07
N LEU A 732 10.80 17.25 34.22
CA LEU A 732 11.67 16.83 35.31
C LEU A 732 11.07 17.16 36.68
N LYS A 733 11.16 16.22 37.64
CA LYS A 733 10.53 16.36 38.96
C LYS A 733 11.52 16.29 40.10
N ILE A 734 11.28 17.10 41.14
CA ILE A 734 11.79 16.82 42.48
C ILE A 734 10.97 15.64 43.01
N ASN A 735 11.64 14.52 43.32
CA ASN A 735 10.98 13.24 43.56
C ASN A 735 10.95 12.83 45.02
N GLU A 736 12.06 12.97 45.73
CA GLU A 736 12.21 12.55 47.13
C GLU A 736 13.19 13.48 47.84
N LEU A 737 12.99 13.73 49.14
CA LEU A 737 13.95 14.46 49.97
C LEU A 737 14.06 13.86 51.38
N LEU A 738 15.23 14.00 51.98
CA LEU A 738 15.51 13.66 53.37
C LEU A 738 16.31 14.81 54.01
N ALA A 739 15.63 15.68 54.76
CA ALA A 739 16.24 16.85 55.43
C ALA A 739 16.76 16.57 56.87
N SER A 740 16.92 15.29 57.22
CA SER A 740 17.58 14.84 58.44
C SER A 740 17.97 13.37 58.30
N ASN A 741 19.23 13.13 58.00
CA ASN A 741 19.81 11.80 57.79
C ASN A 741 20.80 11.45 58.91
N ASP A 742 20.56 10.39 59.68
CA ASP A 742 21.48 9.94 60.73
C ASP A 742 22.03 8.53 60.43
N ALA A 743 21.29 7.73 59.65
CA ALA A 743 21.60 6.32 59.44
C ALA A 743 21.13 5.75 58.09
N THR A 744 20.49 6.53 57.21
CA THR A 744 19.78 5.96 56.05
C THR A 744 20.64 5.82 54.80
N ASN A 745 21.20 6.91 54.30
CA ASN A 745 22.03 6.92 53.09
C ASN A 745 23.36 7.60 53.40
N VAL A 746 24.46 7.15 52.78
CA VAL A 746 25.80 7.67 53.04
C VAL A 746 26.37 8.20 51.75
N ASP A 747 26.99 9.38 51.78
CA ASP A 747 27.68 9.96 50.64
C ASP A 747 29.07 9.32 50.38
N GLU A 748 29.77 9.82 49.38
CA GLU A 748 31.13 9.41 49.03
C GLU A 748 32.18 9.71 50.11
N ALA A 749 31.93 10.67 51.01
CA ALA A 749 32.80 11.05 52.12
C ALA A 749 32.57 10.19 53.37
N GLY A 750 31.49 9.40 53.40
CA GLY A 750 31.12 8.57 54.54
C GLY A 750 30.20 9.27 55.54
N GLU A 751 29.57 10.38 55.15
CA GLU A 751 28.70 11.22 55.97
C GLU A 751 27.22 10.94 55.68
N PHE A 752 26.36 11.21 56.66
CA PHE A 752 24.90 11.05 56.53
C PHE A 752 24.28 12.41 56.28
N ASP A 753 24.52 12.98 55.11
CA ASP A 753 24.00 14.31 54.77
C ASP A 753 22.58 14.29 54.24
N ASP A 754 21.96 15.46 54.29
CA ASP A 754 20.62 15.66 53.73
C ASP A 754 20.71 15.56 52.22
N TRP A 755 19.64 15.11 51.57
CA TRP A 755 19.65 14.93 50.12
C TRP A 755 18.28 15.17 49.51
N VAL A 756 18.31 15.49 48.22
CA VAL A 756 17.17 15.50 47.32
C VAL A 756 17.43 14.55 46.15
N GLU A 757 16.36 13.97 45.65
CA GLU A 757 16.35 13.15 44.45
C GLU A 757 15.53 13.83 43.36
N LEU A 758 16.06 13.88 42.13
CA LEU A 758 15.33 14.23 40.92
C LEU A 758 14.90 12.98 40.16
N TYR A 759 13.76 13.04 39.48
CA TYR A 759 13.21 11.97 38.66
C TYR A 759 12.88 12.49 37.26
N ASN A 760 13.31 11.73 36.25
CA ASN A 760 12.97 11.96 34.85
C ASN A 760 11.75 11.11 34.44
N PRO A 761 10.54 11.70 34.30
CA PRO A 761 9.35 10.96 33.88
C PRO A 761 9.23 10.78 32.36
N THR A 762 10.14 11.36 31.58
CA THR A 762 10.10 11.32 30.11
C THR A 762 10.64 9.99 29.59
N ASP A 763 10.37 9.71 28.32
CA ASP A 763 10.89 8.54 27.61
C ASP A 763 12.31 8.75 27.05
N GLN A 764 12.87 9.95 27.17
CA GLN A 764 14.22 10.30 26.72
C GLN A 764 15.17 10.64 27.88
N ALA A 765 16.47 10.67 27.60
CA ALA A 765 17.47 11.11 28.57
C ALA A 765 17.46 12.65 28.72
N LEU A 766 17.61 13.16 29.93
CA LEU A 766 17.63 14.60 30.22
C LEU A 766 19.01 15.05 30.68
N ASN A 767 19.60 16.02 29.98
CA ASN A 767 20.82 16.71 30.41
C ASN A 767 20.49 17.87 31.36
N LEU A 768 21.04 17.82 32.56
CA LEU A 768 20.82 18.79 33.63
C LEU A 768 21.86 19.92 33.69
N SER A 769 22.82 19.93 32.78
CA SER A 769 23.90 20.93 32.78
C SER A 769 23.33 22.35 32.77
N GLY A 770 23.83 23.19 33.67
CA GLY A 770 23.45 24.59 33.78
C GLY A 770 22.09 24.88 34.44
N LEU A 771 21.28 23.88 34.81
CA LEU A 771 20.09 24.09 35.64
C LEU A 771 20.47 24.62 37.03
N TYR A 772 19.51 25.16 37.79
CA TYR A 772 19.74 25.57 39.19
C TYR A 772 18.83 24.83 40.17
N LEU A 773 19.34 24.60 41.37
CA LEU A 773 18.57 24.15 42.54
C LEU A 773 18.67 25.21 43.64
N THR A 774 17.57 25.48 44.33
CA THR A 774 17.52 26.50 45.38
C THR A 774 16.54 26.17 46.49
N ASP A 775 16.91 26.50 47.74
CA ASP A 775 16.01 26.50 48.89
C ASP A 775 15.43 27.89 49.22
N ASP A 776 15.83 28.92 48.46
CA ASP A 776 15.44 30.32 48.61
C ASP A 776 14.79 30.88 47.32
N LEU A 777 13.46 31.01 47.32
CA LEU A 777 12.73 31.57 46.16
C LEU A 777 13.04 33.04 45.85
N ASP A 778 13.73 33.77 46.74
CA ASP A 778 14.24 35.11 46.45
C ASP A 778 15.61 35.06 45.71
N ASN A 779 16.22 33.87 45.57
CA ASN A 779 17.51 33.61 44.91
C ASN A 779 17.48 32.37 43.99
N LEU A 780 16.85 32.48 42.82
CA LEU A 780 16.63 31.36 41.90
C LEU A 780 17.90 30.76 41.24
N ASN A 781 19.08 31.35 41.43
CA ASN A 781 20.34 30.86 40.86
C ASN A 781 21.37 30.52 41.95
N GLN A 782 20.90 29.99 43.08
CA GLN A 782 21.69 29.70 44.27
C GLN A 782 22.79 28.64 44.07
N TRP A 783 22.44 27.45 43.59
CA TRP A 783 23.39 26.40 43.23
C TRP A 783 23.13 25.94 41.79
N GLN A 784 24.18 25.90 40.98
CA GLN A 784 24.09 25.50 39.57
C GLN A 784 24.58 24.07 39.41
N PHE A 785 23.84 23.26 38.67
CA PHE A 785 24.35 22.00 38.17
C PHE A 785 25.60 22.26 37.32
N PRO A 786 26.67 21.47 37.48
CA PRO A 786 27.89 21.67 36.71
C PRO A 786 27.64 21.72 35.20
N ASP A 787 28.41 22.54 34.48
CA ASP A 787 28.42 22.57 33.00
C ASP A 787 29.12 21.34 32.38
N THR A 788 29.03 20.19 33.04
CA THR A 788 29.50 18.89 32.57
C THR A 788 28.29 18.00 32.42
N ALA A 789 28.15 17.25 31.32
CA ALA A 789 26.95 16.47 30.97
C ALA A 789 26.42 15.57 32.11
N ILE A 790 25.55 16.12 32.98
CA ILE A 790 24.83 15.40 34.02
C ILE A 790 23.55 14.87 33.40
N ILE A 791 23.45 13.56 33.18
CA ILE A 791 22.32 12.95 32.46
C ILE A 791 21.48 12.09 33.40
N ILE A 792 20.16 12.30 33.39
CA ILE A 792 19.20 11.34 33.96
C ILE A 792 18.55 10.58 32.81
N MET A 793 18.78 9.27 32.75
CA MET A 793 18.12 8.39 31.76
C MET A 793 16.60 8.40 31.92
N SER A 794 15.88 8.00 30.87
CA SER A 794 14.43 7.77 30.90
C SER A 794 14.01 6.94 32.12
N GLY A 795 13.04 7.44 32.89
CA GLY A 795 12.57 6.81 34.12
C GLY A 795 13.61 6.71 35.26
N GLY A 796 14.75 7.40 35.14
CA GLY A 796 15.85 7.34 36.10
C GLY A 796 15.77 8.40 37.21
N HIS A 797 16.68 8.26 38.18
CA HIS A 797 16.77 9.10 39.37
C HIS A 797 18.19 9.65 39.55
N LEU A 798 18.32 10.84 40.14
CA LEU A 798 19.61 11.44 40.51
C LEU A 798 19.57 11.99 41.92
N LEU A 799 20.52 11.57 42.75
CA LEU A 799 20.71 12.09 44.11
C LEU A 799 21.63 13.31 44.10
N ILE A 800 21.26 14.31 44.90
CA ILE A 800 22.03 15.53 45.15
C ILE A 800 22.12 15.73 46.67
N TRP A 801 23.33 15.88 47.18
CA TRP A 801 23.61 16.10 48.60
C TRP A 801 23.47 17.58 48.95
N CYS A 802 22.61 17.87 49.92
CA CYS A 802 22.30 19.21 50.41
C CYS A 802 23.02 19.46 51.75
N ASP A 803 24.33 19.70 51.70
CA ASP A 803 25.22 19.67 52.86
C ASP A 803 25.97 20.99 53.15
N ASP A 804 25.88 22.00 52.27
CA ASP A 804 26.66 23.24 52.31
C ASP A 804 28.18 23.00 52.16
N ASP A 805 28.59 21.98 51.40
CA ASP A 805 30.01 21.64 51.15
C ASP A 805 30.31 21.18 49.71
N GLU A 806 30.37 22.13 48.79
CA GLU A 806 30.77 21.88 47.38
C GLU A 806 32.19 21.29 47.21
N SER A 807 33.00 21.21 48.28
CA SER A 807 34.35 20.65 48.19
C SER A 807 34.37 19.11 48.12
N GLN A 808 33.23 18.46 48.42
CA GLN A 808 33.12 17.01 48.47
C GLN A 808 32.80 16.37 47.11
N GLY A 809 32.12 17.10 46.23
CA GLY A 809 31.78 16.58 44.91
C GLY A 809 30.90 17.53 44.10
N THR A 810 30.70 17.20 42.83
CA THR A 810 29.94 18.02 41.88
C THR A 810 28.43 17.98 42.10
N LEU A 811 27.93 17.07 42.94
CA LEU A 811 26.52 16.93 43.32
C LEU A 811 26.29 17.28 44.81
N HIS A 812 27.18 18.10 45.39
CA HIS A 812 27.05 18.67 46.72
C HIS A 812 26.70 20.16 46.60
N THR A 813 25.61 20.58 47.24
CA THR A 813 25.10 21.96 47.11
C THR A 813 25.75 22.92 48.09
N ASN A 814 25.68 24.22 47.80
CA ASN A 814 26.11 25.29 48.70
C ASN A 814 25.02 25.71 49.73
N PHE A 815 24.10 24.80 50.04
CA PHE A 815 23.06 24.97 51.05
C PHE A 815 22.71 23.63 51.69
N LYS A 816 21.94 23.67 52.78
CA LYS A 816 21.50 22.49 53.53
C LYS A 816 20.03 22.58 53.87
N LEU A 817 19.34 21.44 53.79
CA LEU A 817 17.91 21.40 54.06
C LEU A 817 17.58 21.58 55.56
N SER A 818 16.51 22.30 55.85
CA SER A 818 15.96 22.50 57.19
C SER A 818 14.97 21.39 57.57
N SER A 819 15.30 20.60 58.59
CA SER A 819 14.36 19.67 59.24
C SER A 819 13.08 20.33 59.81
N GLY A 820 13.05 21.67 59.93
CA GLY A 820 11.86 22.44 60.30
C GLY A 820 10.84 22.64 59.17
N GLY A 821 11.24 22.36 57.93
CA GLY A 821 10.48 22.60 56.70
C GLY A 821 10.85 23.92 56.01
N GLU A 822 10.91 23.89 54.68
CA GLU A 822 11.20 25.05 53.82
C GLU A 822 10.64 24.83 52.39
N THR A 823 11.19 25.55 51.40
CA THR A 823 10.88 25.34 49.98
C THR A 823 12.12 24.82 49.26
N LEU A 824 11.95 23.98 48.26
CA LEU A 824 13.01 23.58 47.33
C LEU A 824 12.47 23.73 45.90
N ALA A 825 13.25 24.33 45.01
CA ALA A 825 12.85 24.57 43.63
C ALA A 825 13.97 24.25 42.64
N LEU A 826 13.56 23.75 41.48
CA LEU A 826 14.39 23.41 40.33
C LEU A 826 14.12 24.41 39.20
N ILE A 827 15.17 25.00 38.63
CA ILE A 827 15.10 26.15 37.74
C ILE A 827 15.83 25.87 36.43
N LYS A 828 15.30 26.37 35.31
CA LYS A 828 15.94 26.28 33.98
C LYS A 828 17.29 27.01 33.94
N PRO A 829 18.14 26.72 32.93
CA PRO A 829 19.39 27.45 32.70
C PRO A 829 19.24 28.97 32.52
N ASP A 830 18.05 29.47 32.20
CA ASP A 830 17.78 30.92 32.12
C ASP A 830 17.84 31.62 33.50
N GLY A 831 17.92 30.86 34.60
CA GLY A 831 18.01 31.35 35.97
C GLY A 831 16.72 32.01 36.50
N THR A 832 15.58 31.87 35.81
CA THR A 832 14.33 32.55 36.15
C THR A 832 13.07 31.68 36.06
N THR A 833 13.08 30.64 35.22
CA THR A 833 11.91 29.78 34.98
C THR A 833 11.94 28.56 35.89
N ILE A 834 10.93 28.42 36.77
CA ILE A 834 10.78 27.25 37.65
C ILE A 834 10.27 26.05 36.86
N ILE A 835 10.99 24.92 36.92
CA ILE A 835 10.61 23.62 36.37
C ILE A 835 9.66 22.89 37.35
N ASP A 836 10.11 22.68 38.57
CA ASP A 836 9.34 22.05 39.65
C ASP A 836 9.71 22.67 41.00
N TYR A 837 8.79 22.60 41.97
CA TYR A 837 9.07 23.04 43.33
C TYR A 837 8.21 22.30 44.35
N ILE A 838 8.70 22.25 45.59
CA ILE A 838 7.97 21.76 46.75
C ILE A 838 8.13 22.73 47.92
N SER A 839 7.06 22.92 48.69
CA SER A 839 7.16 23.40 50.07
C SER A 839 6.81 22.25 51.02
N PHE A 840 7.74 21.91 51.92
CA PHE A 840 7.59 20.80 52.86
C PHE A 840 7.59 21.26 54.31
N GLY A 841 6.92 20.51 55.17
CA GLY A 841 6.83 20.79 56.61
C GLY A 841 7.97 20.15 57.41
N SER A 842 7.84 20.14 58.73
CA SER A 842 8.82 19.50 59.61
C SER A 842 9.04 18.02 59.28
N GLN A 843 10.31 17.62 59.21
CA GLN A 843 10.77 16.29 58.85
C GLN A 843 11.13 15.46 60.09
N THR A 844 11.08 14.13 59.95
CA THR A 844 11.54 13.17 60.96
C THR A 844 12.85 12.56 60.51
N THR A 845 13.84 12.47 61.40
CA THR A 845 15.13 11.84 61.10
C THR A 845 14.95 10.43 60.53
N ASP A 846 15.68 10.13 59.46
CA ASP A 846 15.66 8.86 58.72
C ASP A 846 14.31 8.49 58.09
N GLN A 847 13.44 9.48 57.87
CA GLN A 847 12.19 9.33 57.12
C GLN A 847 12.11 10.37 56.02
N SER A 848 12.03 9.92 54.77
CA SER A 848 11.95 10.81 53.62
C SER A 848 10.53 11.26 53.35
N TYR A 849 10.43 12.32 52.55
CA TYR A 849 9.20 12.84 52.00
C TYR A 849 9.33 12.83 50.48
N GLY A 850 8.45 12.12 49.79
CA GLY A 850 8.56 11.88 48.35
C GLY A 850 7.22 11.78 47.63
N ARG A 851 7.26 11.85 46.30
CA ARG A 851 6.11 11.67 45.40
C ARG A 851 5.73 10.19 45.34
N ILE A 852 4.45 9.84 45.52
CA ILE A 852 3.99 8.44 45.55
C ILE A 852 2.84 8.22 44.55
N PRO A 853 3.09 7.56 43.39
CA PRO A 853 4.38 7.06 42.89
C PRO A 853 5.29 8.19 42.35
N ASP A 854 6.49 7.83 41.88
CA ASP A 854 7.46 8.74 41.25
C ASP A 854 6.81 9.75 40.29
N GLY A 855 7.27 11.00 40.35
CA GLY A 855 6.82 12.06 39.46
C GLY A 855 5.34 12.49 39.60
N SER A 856 4.54 11.85 40.46
CA SER A 856 3.13 12.19 40.68
C SER A 856 2.94 13.45 41.53
N ASP A 857 1.76 14.07 41.47
CA ASP A 857 1.44 15.25 42.29
C ASP A 857 1.27 14.96 43.80
N GLU A 858 1.24 13.69 44.21
CA GLU A 858 0.93 13.26 45.58
C GLU A 858 2.21 13.08 46.41
N TRP A 859 2.36 13.84 47.49
CA TRP A 859 3.52 13.75 48.39
C TRP A 859 3.18 13.05 49.71
N GLY A 860 4.07 12.17 50.17
CA GLY A 860 3.88 11.42 51.41
C GLY A 860 5.18 11.08 52.12
N PHE A 861 5.09 10.86 53.43
CA PHE A 861 6.19 10.31 54.21
C PHE A 861 6.36 8.83 53.89
N MET A 862 7.60 8.39 53.69
CA MET A 862 7.92 7.03 53.30
C MET A 862 9.25 6.56 53.89
N SER A 863 9.53 5.26 53.76
CA SER A 863 10.88 4.75 53.99
C SER A 863 11.77 5.24 52.85
N PRO A 864 12.98 5.77 53.13
CA PRO A 864 13.78 6.36 52.06
C PRO A 864 14.16 5.38 50.95
N THR A 865 14.10 5.84 49.69
CA THR A 865 14.39 5.04 48.49
C THR A 865 15.44 5.69 47.58
N PRO A 866 16.62 6.07 48.10
CA PRO A 866 17.63 6.76 47.30
C PRO A 866 18.05 5.95 46.07
N GLY A 867 17.83 6.52 44.87
CA GLY A 867 18.14 5.92 43.57
C GLY A 867 17.15 4.84 43.12
N TYR A 868 15.98 4.73 43.75
CA TYR A 868 14.96 3.72 43.45
C TYR A 868 13.56 4.32 43.46
N SER A 869 12.62 3.66 42.77
CA SER A 869 11.24 4.16 42.69
C SER A 869 10.53 4.26 44.04
N ASN A 870 9.87 5.40 44.25
CA ASN A 870 8.99 5.64 45.37
C ASN A 870 7.77 4.73 45.29
N SER A 871 7.67 3.85 46.28
CA SER A 871 6.49 3.01 46.47
C SER A 871 5.86 3.32 47.81
N GLY A 872 4.57 3.67 47.79
CA GLY A 872 3.81 3.78 49.01
C GLY A 872 3.84 2.44 49.76
N LEU A 873 3.82 2.49 51.09
CA LEU A 873 3.65 1.31 51.95
C LEU A 873 2.35 0.58 51.55
N SER A 874 2.46 -0.35 50.60
CA SER A 874 1.33 -1.10 50.09
C SER A 874 1.02 -2.23 51.08
N ILE A 875 -0.07 -2.06 51.83
CA ILE A 875 -0.87 -3.23 52.18
C ILE A 875 -1.39 -3.74 50.83
N LEU A 876 -0.88 -4.88 50.38
CA LEU A 876 -1.28 -5.60 49.16
C LEU A 876 -2.77 -5.38 48.81
N VAL A 877 -3.08 -4.46 47.90
CA VAL A 877 -4.39 -4.42 47.24
C VAL A 877 -4.22 -5.04 45.88
N ASN A 878 -4.57 -6.31 45.86
CA ASN A 878 -4.78 -7.15 44.69
C ASN A 878 -5.57 -6.39 43.60
N ASN A 879 -5.29 -6.69 42.33
CA ASN A 879 -5.89 -6.07 41.14
C ASN A 879 -7.42 -6.24 41.13
N GLN A 880 -8.14 -5.38 41.87
CA GLN A 880 -9.58 -5.51 42.07
C GLN A 880 -10.30 -4.81 40.95
N ILE A 881 -10.93 -5.59 40.08
CA ILE A 881 -12.07 -5.10 39.29
C ILE A 881 -13.05 -4.43 40.26
N PRO A 882 -13.49 -3.19 40.00
CA PRO A 882 -14.39 -2.48 40.91
C PRO A 882 -15.65 -3.31 41.14
N TYR A 883 -16.18 -3.35 42.36
CA TYR A 883 -17.38 -4.15 42.67
C TYR A 883 -18.69 -3.48 42.22
N THR A 884 -18.65 -2.17 42.01
CA THR A 884 -19.81 -1.34 41.68
C THR A 884 -19.47 -0.36 40.58
N TYR A 885 -20.45 0.04 39.79
CA TYR A 885 -20.31 1.20 38.92
C TYR A 885 -20.13 2.46 39.76
N HIS A 886 -19.26 3.37 39.33
CA HIS A 886 -19.08 4.66 39.98
C HIS A 886 -18.68 5.74 38.97
N LEU A 887 -19.31 6.91 39.01
CA LEU A 887 -18.87 8.09 38.27
C LEU A 887 -18.23 9.10 39.22
N PHE A 888 -16.94 9.33 39.07
CA PHE A 888 -16.21 10.30 39.87
C PHE A 888 -16.49 11.72 39.41
N GLN A 889 -16.31 12.67 40.33
CA GLN A 889 -16.25 14.08 40.00
C GLN A 889 -15.03 14.34 39.09
N ASN A 890 -15.22 15.07 38.00
CA ASN A 890 -14.14 15.42 37.08
C ASN A 890 -13.07 16.25 37.81
N TYR A 891 -11.80 16.10 37.43
CA TYR A 891 -10.69 16.86 37.99
C TYR A 891 -9.78 17.37 36.87
N PRO A 892 -9.37 18.65 36.89
CA PRO A 892 -9.81 19.69 37.83
C PRO A 892 -11.32 20.03 37.67
N ASN A 893 -11.97 20.57 38.71
CA ASN A 893 -13.31 21.17 38.64
C ASN A 893 -13.45 22.29 39.70
N PRO A 894 -13.47 23.58 39.33
CA PRO A 894 -13.52 24.10 37.97
C PRO A 894 -12.28 23.79 37.11
N PHE A 895 -12.41 23.79 35.79
CA PHE A 895 -11.33 23.46 34.82
C PHE A 895 -11.20 24.51 33.71
N ASN A 896 -10.04 24.58 33.06
CA ASN A 896 -9.77 25.44 31.90
C ASN A 896 -8.64 24.88 31.02
N PRO A 897 -8.86 24.55 29.72
CA PRO A 897 -10.10 24.04 29.15
C PRO A 897 -10.22 22.52 29.28
N VAL A 898 -9.25 21.85 29.94
CA VAL A 898 -9.13 20.39 29.99
C VAL A 898 -9.52 19.83 31.35
N THR A 899 -10.31 18.75 31.36
CA THR A 899 -10.62 17.98 32.57
C THR A 899 -10.72 16.48 32.30
N LYS A 900 -10.42 15.67 33.32
CA LYS A 900 -10.49 14.21 33.26
C LYS A 900 -11.73 13.72 34.01
N ILE A 901 -12.53 12.90 33.35
CA ILE A 901 -13.71 12.20 33.90
C ILE A 901 -13.31 10.75 34.14
N ARG A 902 -13.29 10.32 35.41
CA ARG A 902 -13.02 8.93 35.81
C ARG A 902 -14.31 8.18 36.10
N TYR A 903 -14.35 6.89 35.76
CA TYR A 903 -15.49 6.01 36.05
C TYR A 903 -15.07 4.55 36.19
N ASP A 904 -15.83 3.80 36.99
CA ASP A 904 -15.55 2.40 37.31
C ASP A 904 -16.57 1.47 36.66
N LEU A 905 -16.08 0.38 36.06
CA LEU A 905 -16.90 -0.64 35.41
C LEU A 905 -16.69 -2.02 36.07
N PRO A 906 -17.67 -2.56 36.82
CA PRO A 906 -17.56 -3.87 37.45
C PRO A 906 -17.66 -5.05 36.46
N LYS A 907 -18.14 -4.79 35.24
CA LYS A 907 -18.29 -5.76 34.16
C LYS A 907 -18.30 -5.04 32.81
N ASP A 908 -18.02 -5.77 31.75
CA ASP A 908 -18.08 -5.28 30.37
C ASP A 908 -19.47 -4.72 30.04
N ALA A 909 -19.52 -3.55 29.41
CA ALA A 909 -20.77 -2.87 29.06
C ALA A 909 -20.61 -1.97 27.84
N LEU A 910 -21.73 -1.69 27.15
CA LEU A 910 -21.80 -0.56 26.23
C LEU A 910 -21.84 0.73 27.07
N VAL A 911 -20.80 1.55 26.97
CA VAL A 911 -20.65 2.79 27.72
C VAL A 911 -20.97 3.97 26.81
N SER A 912 -21.80 4.89 27.30
CA SER A 912 -22.01 6.20 26.68
C SER A 912 -21.75 7.30 27.68
N ILE A 913 -20.87 8.24 27.33
CA ILE A 913 -20.64 9.46 28.12
C ILE A 913 -20.95 10.66 27.24
N THR A 914 -21.87 11.50 27.66
CA THR A 914 -22.29 12.69 26.91
C THR A 914 -22.31 13.92 27.80
N ILE A 915 -21.77 15.03 27.28
CA ILE A 915 -21.80 16.35 27.89
C ILE A 915 -23.04 17.10 27.43
N TYR A 916 -23.71 17.75 28.36
CA TYR A 916 -24.88 18.59 28.14
C TYR A 916 -24.64 19.99 28.72
N ASP A 917 -25.25 21.00 28.11
CA ASP A 917 -25.35 22.32 28.73
C ASP A 917 -26.43 22.34 29.82
N ILE A 918 -26.55 23.47 30.52
CA ILE A 918 -27.53 23.65 31.60
C ILE A 918 -28.99 23.61 31.13
N MET A 919 -29.24 23.70 29.82
CA MET A 919 -30.55 23.58 29.19
C MET A 919 -30.86 22.14 28.77
N GLY A 920 -29.92 21.20 28.97
CA GLY A 920 -30.06 19.79 28.58
C GLY A 920 -29.78 19.53 27.10
N ARG A 921 -29.17 20.47 26.37
CA ARG A 921 -28.76 20.24 24.97
C ARG A 921 -27.44 19.47 24.96
N SER A 922 -27.36 18.42 24.15
CA SER A 922 -26.14 17.65 23.97
C SER A 922 -25.07 18.51 23.29
N ILE A 923 -23.90 18.57 23.93
CA ILE A 923 -22.74 19.36 23.50
C ILE A 923 -21.71 18.46 22.83
N ARG A 924 -21.35 17.35 23.49
CA ARG A 924 -20.37 16.39 22.96
C ARG A 924 -20.64 14.97 23.46
N SER A 925 -20.56 14.00 22.56
CA SER A 925 -20.48 12.58 22.95
C SER A 925 -19.01 12.22 23.10
N LEU A 926 -18.56 11.90 24.32
CA LEU A 926 -17.17 11.54 24.61
C LEU A 926 -16.89 10.05 24.41
N VAL A 927 -17.87 9.21 24.70
CA VAL A 927 -17.76 7.75 24.56
C VAL A 927 -19.09 7.21 24.04
N LYS A 928 -19.05 6.25 23.11
CA LYS A 928 -20.19 5.44 22.66
C LYS A 928 -19.72 4.09 22.09
N SER A 929 -19.11 3.27 22.94
CA SER A 929 -18.52 1.98 22.54
C SER A 929 -18.61 0.94 23.65
N ARG A 930 -18.40 -0.33 23.31
CA ARG A 930 -18.33 -1.43 24.29
C ARG A 930 -16.95 -1.41 24.95
N GLN A 931 -16.92 -1.40 26.29
CA GLN A 931 -15.68 -1.37 27.08
C GLN A 931 -15.65 -2.55 28.05
N THR A 932 -14.44 -3.07 28.32
CA THR A 932 -14.23 -4.14 29.30
C THR A 932 -14.22 -3.61 30.75
N ALA A 933 -14.45 -4.49 31.73
CA ALA A 933 -14.44 -4.17 33.16
C ALA A 933 -13.09 -3.56 33.62
N GLY A 934 -13.14 -2.61 34.56
CA GLY A 934 -11.96 -1.94 35.10
C GLY A 934 -12.21 -0.48 35.47
N TYR A 935 -11.17 0.17 35.99
CA TYR A 935 -11.12 1.61 36.22
C TYR A 935 -10.85 2.32 34.88
N ARG A 936 -11.64 3.32 34.53
CA ARG A 936 -11.57 4.03 33.24
C ARG A 936 -11.49 5.54 33.43
N SER A 937 -10.99 6.23 32.41
CA SER A 937 -11.00 7.68 32.36
C SER A 937 -11.09 8.21 30.94
N ILE A 938 -11.70 9.37 30.76
CA ILE A 938 -11.79 10.09 29.48
C ILE A 938 -11.57 11.58 29.71
N GLN A 939 -10.93 12.25 28.74
CA GLN A 939 -10.67 13.69 28.79
C GLN A 939 -11.70 14.48 27.98
N TRP A 940 -12.04 15.67 28.45
CA TRP A 940 -12.78 16.65 27.66
C TRP A 940 -12.04 17.99 27.66
N ASN A 941 -11.78 18.52 26.47
CA ASN A 941 -11.09 19.79 26.22
C ASN A 941 -12.04 20.96 25.92
N ALA A 942 -13.24 20.94 26.52
CA ALA A 942 -14.25 21.98 26.37
C ALA A 942 -14.67 22.29 24.91
N THR A 943 -14.75 21.28 24.04
CA THR A 943 -15.28 21.44 22.67
C THR A 943 -16.60 20.71 22.44
N ASN A 944 -17.35 21.12 21.42
CA ASN A 944 -18.56 20.44 20.95
C ASN A 944 -18.23 19.33 19.92
N ASN A 945 -19.25 18.65 19.37
CA ASN A 945 -19.05 17.60 18.35
C ASN A 945 -18.42 18.09 17.02
N LEU A 946 -18.37 19.40 16.77
CA LEU A 946 -17.70 20.00 15.60
C LEU A 946 -16.25 20.44 15.93
N GLY A 947 -15.73 20.07 17.11
CA GLY A 947 -14.39 20.47 17.56
C GLY A 947 -14.30 21.92 18.05
N GLN A 948 -15.38 22.68 18.07
CA GLN A 948 -15.36 24.10 18.43
C GLN A 948 -15.40 24.30 19.95
N PRO A 949 -14.62 25.25 20.52
CA PRO A 949 -14.65 25.58 21.94
C PRO A 949 -16.05 26.02 22.41
N VAL A 950 -16.44 25.59 23.62
CA VAL A 950 -17.70 25.98 24.26
C VAL A 950 -17.47 27.10 25.26
N SER A 951 -18.51 27.91 25.53
CA SER A 951 -18.38 29.06 26.43
C SER A 951 -18.15 28.64 27.89
N ALA A 952 -17.38 29.43 28.65
CA ALA A 952 -17.25 29.25 30.10
C ALA A 952 -18.62 29.18 30.78
N GLY A 953 -18.80 28.26 31.72
CA GLY A 953 -20.11 27.97 32.28
C GLY A 953 -20.22 26.59 32.94
N ILE A 954 -21.46 26.27 33.35
CA ILE A 954 -21.77 24.98 33.99
C ILE A 954 -22.26 24.00 32.94
N TYR A 955 -21.67 22.80 32.93
CA TYR A 955 -22.07 21.67 32.10
C TYR A 955 -22.42 20.47 32.97
N ILE A 956 -23.10 19.49 32.39
CA ILE A 956 -23.44 18.22 33.04
C ILE A 956 -22.92 17.09 32.16
N TYR A 957 -22.21 16.14 32.72
CA TYR A 957 -21.88 14.90 32.02
C TYR A 957 -22.71 13.75 32.60
N ILE A 958 -23.22 12.91 31.70
CA ILE A 958 -24.00 11.73 32.05
C ILE A 958 -23.28 10.51 31.49
N ILE A 959 -23.06 9.51 32.33
CA ILE A 959 -22.65 8.16 31.92
C ILE A 959 -23.85 7.23 31.88
N GLN A 960 -23.94 6.39 30.85
CA GLN A 960 -24.80 5.21 30.77
C GLN A 960 -23.92 3.98 30.55
N ALA A 961 -24.00 2.98 31.43
CA ALA A 961 -23.35 1.68 31.27
C ALA A 961 -24.32 0.56 31.64
N GLY A 962 -24.96 -0.05 30.62
CA GLY A 962 -26.05 -1.01 30.85
C GLY A 962 -27.26 -0.34 31.52
N GLU A 963 -27.61 -0.74 32.74
CA GLU A 963 -28.68 -0.13 33.55
C GLU A 963 -28.18 1.01 34.47
N PHE A 964 -26.86 1.16 34.63
CA PHE A 964 -26.28 2.22 35.45
C PHE A 964 -26.31 3.55 34.70
N MET A 965 -26.88 4.58 35.34
CA MET A 965 -26.88 5.97 34.87
C MET A 965 -26.49 6.90 36.02
N GLU A 966 -25.49 7.74 35.83
CA GLU A 966 -25.10 8.77 36.81
C GLU A 966 -24.74 10.07 36.09
N ALA A 967 -25.01 11.21 36.74
CA ALA A 967 -24.73 12.53 36.22
C ALA A 967 -23.91 13.36 37.21
N ARG A 968 -23.00 14.18 36.70
CA ARG A 968 -22.12 15.04 37.50
C ARG A 968 -21.95 16.39 36.82
N LYS A 969 -21.57 17.39 37.62
CA LYS A 969 -21.48 18.80 37.21
C LYS A 969 -20.03 19.17 36.87
N LEU A 970 -19.84 19.83 35.74
CA LEU A 970 -18.61 20.46 35.27
C LEU A 970 -18.71 21.98 35.40
N VAL A 971 -17.62 22.66 35.73
CA VAL A 971 -17.52 24.13 35.74
C VAL A 971 -16.31 24.54 34.90
N LEU A 972 -16.57 25.03 33.69
CA LEU A 972 -15.55 25.56 32.79
C LEU A 972 -15.29 27.04 33.15
N LEU A 973 -14.04 27.37 33.46
CA LEU A 973 -13.57 28.75 33.63
C LEU A 973 -13.07 29.32 32.31
N LYS A 974 -12.89 30.65 32.29
CA LYS A 974 -12.39 31.39 31.14
C LYS A 974 -10.88 31.51 31.20
#